data_AF-A0ABD3PTS0-F1
#
_entry.id   AF-A0ABD3PTS0-F1
#
_cell.length_a   1.000
_cell.length_b   1.000
_cell.length_c   1.000
_cell.angle_alpha   90.00
_cell.angle_beta   90.00
_cell.angle_gamma   90.00
#
_symmetry.space_group_name_H-M   'P 1'
#
loop_
_entity.id
_entity.type
_entity.pdbx_description
1 polymer ?
#
loop_
_entity_poly.entity_id
_entity_poly.type
_entity_poly.pdbx_seq_one_letter_code
_entity_poly.pdbx_strand_id
1 'polypeptide(L)'
;ERSTCFTCSSKNNPPHNAKQASTTILPKGTVESRGNGTVNSHAVISRQIQEFIHGEGKFSFWAEVRGFFTVWMFVTRLPGPTWVDHHPGYLMRGMCYFPISGALIGAFVSTFYDVANLTLSLPLIISSIISEVTSLWVTGCFHEDGLADSADGIGGGWTSEQILKIMTDTRLGTYGCAILLLYMIGKVELIAILGKSIWVLGKCQGGGPAIVVTTRDYVDEQGPKYRFYSFFLQAKYLVTWSRVVFATMTSLIVASIAYGVVKGAILISAVMVMAFFSGRYADYLLGGVMGDYLGATICVTEVYLLTIILLFNKLEDHLILFEEIVSVFSEVTTGDTSASGLMKSLMQSDSVFSLLKAVSVVLFTHVWCRNVGHSPVFVRKAVSEREPTDEIQISLVGPVAGDDTNVSNALEAFLADKNNNFSQRFNAVREYLDSLAKPVGSLGTLEDWASRLASIQRSITPKADRVACILFAADHGVAKDIADGGMSCSAYPASVSKKIVLGLDKGLAGACVLAKCNDVDLRVIDVGLADGLSKCEWTGKIARSSKSKIIGGTKNFCTSNALSSEEVDQCIRAGKMETAKTIDELGCDVVVFGEVGIGNTTTSATLISCLTGKNPSDLCGSGASTSRDGVNEDIVTKKISIVEEAIKYHGASKLKGQPYKALKAVGGAEIAAIVGGMLEASERNVVVLVDGFICSTAAMIACLINPMVSRGLLFATESTEKGQAVALEEIAKIALANSIPPPEGPALRMKLRMGEGTGGLSAVPLARTACATLSIGTLEEVLNLEGTNGYER
;
A
#
# COMPACT_ATOMS: atom_id res chain seq x y z
N GLU A 1 -0.14 -16.25 -50.99
CA GLU A 1 -1.27 -17.21 -50.98
C GLU A 1 -2.38 -16.60 -50.13
N ARG A 2 -3.43 -15.97 -50.69
CA ARG A 2 -4.83 -16.48 -50.83
C ARG A 2 -5.20 -17.42 -49.67
N SER A 3 -6.26 -17.25 -48.87
CA SER A 3 -7.63 -16.71 -49.03
C SER A 3 -8.32 -16.92 -47.65
N THR A 4 -9.33 -16.20 -47.13
CA THR A 4 -10.67 -15.90 -47.65
C THR A 4 -11.37 -14.92 -46.69
N CYS A 5 -12.11 -13.97 -47.26
CA CYS A 5 -13.08 -13.06 -46.64
C CYS A 5 -14.47 -13.39 -47.23
N PHE A 6 -15.57 -13.27 -46.45
CA PHE A 6 -16.97 -13.12 -46.91
C PHE A 6 -17.72 -12.36 -45.79
N THR A 7 -17.97 -11.03 -45.87
CA THR A 7 -19.17 -10.31 -46.41
C THR A 7 -20.49 -10.67 -45.68
N CYS A 8 -21.46 -9.82 -45.37
CA CYS A 8 -21.97 -8.53 -45.91
C CYS A 8 -23.00 -8.01 -44.85
N SER A 9 -23.40 -6.73 -44.69
CA SER A 9 -24.19 -5.93 -45.63
C SER A 9 -24.50 -4.56 -44.99
N SER A 10 -24.21 -3.47 -45.69
CA SER A 10 -24.76 -2.13 -45.46
C SER A 10 -25.93 -1.87 -46.44
N LYS A 11 -27.00 -1.19 -45.99
CA LYS A 11 -28.03 -0.57 -46.84
C LYS A 11 -28.46 0.80 -46.27
N ASN A 12 -28.75 1.70 -47.19
CA ASN A 12 -28.81 3.18 -47.12
C ASN A 12 -30.12 3.84 -46.57
N ASN A 13 -29.92 4.94 -45.81
CA ASN A 13 -30.58 6.31 -45.84
C ASN A 13 -32.08 6.52 -45.47
N PRO A 14 -32.58 7.76 -45.13
CA PRO A 14 -31.98 9.13 -45.11
C PRO A 14 -32.22 9.94 -43.77
N PRO A 15 -31.95 11.28 -43.64
CA PRO A 15 -31.63 11.93 -42.37
C PRO A 15 -32.83 12.54 -41.63
N HIS A 16 -32.83 12.45 -40.30
CA HIS A 16 -33.66 13.31 -39.44
C HIS A 16 -32.78 14.07 -38.44
N ASN A 17 -32.88 15.40 -38.53
CA ASN A 17 -32.35 16.37 -37.59
C ASN A 17 -32.84 16.07 -36.17
N ALA A 18 -31.93 15.71 -35.26
CA ALA A 18 -32.11 15.90 -33.83
C ALA A 18 -30.75 16.15 -33.17
N LYS A 19 -30.70 17.22 -32.39
CA LYS A 19 -29.56 17.80 -31.67
C LYS A 19 -28.61 16.74 -31.08
N GLN A 20 -27.33 16.83 -31.42
CA GLN A 20 -26.24 16.12 -30.74
C GLN A 20 -26.20 16.51 -29.26
N ALA A 21 -26.68 15.61 -28.39
CA ALA A 21 -26.12 15.45 -27.06
C ALA A 21 -25.03 14.38 -27.19
N SER A 22 -23.78 14.74 -26.89
CA SER A 22 -22.66 13.81 -26.90
C SER A 22 -22.79 12.82 -25.73
N THR A 23 -23.43 11.69 -25.97
CA THR A 23 -23.34 10.53 -25.09
C THR A 23 -22.10 9.73 -25.47
N THR A 24 -21.10 9.76 -24.58
CA THR A 24 -19.88 8.97 -24.68
C THR A 24 -20.24 7.49 -24.56
N ILE A 25 -20.31 6.81 -25.70
CA ILE A 25 -20.39 5.35 -25.77
C ILE A 25 -19.03 4.79 -25.34
N LEU A 26 -18.94 4.18 -24.16
CA LEU A 26 -17.78 3.38 -23.78
C LEU A 26 -17.94 1.94 -24.32
N PRO A 27 -16.97 1.40 -25.06
CA PRO A 27 -17.04 0.06 -25.62
C PRO A 27 -16.80 -1.03 -24.55
N LYS A 28 -17.29 -2.25 -24.84
CA LYS A 28 -17.19 -3.46 -23.99
C LYS A 28 -15.73 -3.84 -23.72
N GLY A 29 -15.36 -3.94 -22.44
CA GLY A 29 -14.12 -4.57 -21.99
C GLY A 29 -13.54 -3.94 -20.71
N THR A 30 -13.82 -4.58 -19.57
CA THR A 30 -13.12 -4.46 -18.27
C THR A 30 -13.12 -3.10 -17.54
N VAL A 31 -13.52 -3.16 -16.27
CA VAL A 31 -13.74 -2.07 -15.30
C VAL A 31 -12.44 -1.32 -14.90
N GLU A 32 -11.28 -1.66 -15.46
CA GLU A 32 -9.98 -1.12 -15.03
C GLU A 32 -9.31 -0.12 -15.99
N SER A 33 -9.95 0.29 -17.09
CA SER A 33 -9.30 1.19 -18.05
C SER A 33 -9.86 2.63 -18.05
N ARG A 34 -9.04 3.52 -17.46
CA ARG A 34 -8.84 4.95 -17.76
C ARG A 34 -9.83 6.00 -17.24
N GLY A 35 -9.25 6.93 -16.48
CA GLY A 35 -9.57 8.36 -16.58
C GLY A 35 -8.36 9.20 -16.13
N ASN A 36 -7.51 9.62 -17.06
CA ASN A 36 -6.65 10.79 -16.86
C ASN A 36 -7.56 12.01 -16.76
N GLY A 37 -7.51 12.72 -15.65
CA GLY A 37 -8.35 13.88 -15.39
C GLY A 37 -8.12 14.35 -13.95
N THR A 38 -7.35 15.42 -13.84
CA THR A 38 -7.25 16.27 -12.66
C THR A 38 -8.60 16.95 -12.39
N VAL A 39 -8.85 17.26 -11.11
CA VAL A 39 -10.02 17.95 -10.51
C VAL A 39 -11.02 17.00 -9.84
N ASN A 40 -10.87 16.79 -8.53
CA ASN A 40 -11.95 16.31 -7.65
C ASN A 40 -11.93 17.14 -6.36
N SER A 41 -12.47 18.35 -6.39
CA SER A 41 -12.85 19.04 -5.16
C SER A 41 -14.19 18.46 -4.67
N HIS A 42 -14.39 18.35 -3.34
CA HIS A 42 -15.64 17.88 -2.74
C HIS A 42 -16.90 18.54 -3.36
N ALA A 43 -16.77 19.79 -3.82
CA ALA A 43 -17.79 20.56 -4.51
C ALA A 43 -18.23 19.96 -5.87
N VAL A 44 -17.34 19.30 -6.62
CA VAL A 44 -17.65 18.67 -7.91
C VAL A 44 -18.49 17.40 -7.71
N ILE A 45 -18.14 16.56 -6.73
CA ILE A 45 -18.91 15.35 -6.41
C ILE A 45 -20.29 15.72 -5.84
N SER A 46 -20.37 16.77 -5.01
CA SER A 46 -21.65 17.26 -4.48
C SER A 46 -22.55 17.79 -5.58
N ARG A 47 -21.97 18.48 -6.57
CA ARG A 47 -22.68 18.93 -7.77
C ARG A 47 -23.16 17.76 -8.64
N GLN A 48 -22.34 16.74 -8.87
CA GLN A 48 -22.75 15.54 -9.63
C GLN A 48 -23.89 14.79 -8.96
N ILE A 49 -23.90 14.70 -7.62
CA ILE A 49 -24.99 14.07 -6.88
C ILE A 49 -26.26 14.92 -6.94
N GLN A 50 -26.14 16.25 -6.83
CA GLN A 50 -27.30 17.13 -7.04
C GLN A 50 -27.83 17.05 -8.48
N GLU A 51 -26.96 16.99 -9.48
CA GLU A 51 -27.34 16.79 -10.89
C GLU A 51 -28.00 15.42 -11.11
N PHE A 52 -27.52 14.36 -10.45
CA PHE A 52 -28.20 13.06 -10.43
C PHE A 52 -29.59 13.16 -9.80
N ILE A 53 -29.71 13.71 -8.58
CA ILE A 53 -30.98 13.84 -7.86
C ILE A 53 -32.01 14.66 -8.67
N HIS A 54 -31.58 15.75 -9.30
CA HIS A 54 -32.46 16.68 -10.04
C HIS A 54 -32.70 16.28 -11.52
N GLY A 55 -31.87 15.38 -12.07
CA GLY A 55 -31.93 14.90 -13.46
C GLY A 55 -32.39 13.44 -13.55
N GLU A 56 -31.45 12.53 -13.82
CA GLU A 56 -31.71 11.09 -14.06
C GLU A 56 -32.27 10.34 -12.83
N GLY A 57 -32.02 10.86 -11.62
CA GLY A 57 -32.45 10.29 -10.34
C GLY A 57 -33.89 10.60 -9.96
N LYS A 58 -34.68 11.29 -10.80
CA LYS A 58 -36.11 11.48 -10.55
C LYS A 58 -36.83 10.13 -10.38
N PHE A 59 -37.78 10.08 -9.43
CA PHE A 59 -38.59 8.89 -9.22
C PHE A 59 -39.40 8.55 -10.48
N SER A 60 -39.04 7.43 -11.11
CA SER A 60 -39.78 6.83 -12.22
C SER A 60 -39.67 5.31 -12.11
N PHE A 61 -40.64 4.60 -12.67
CA PHE A 61 -40.61 3.14 -12.75
C PHE A 61 -39.32 2.64 -13.41
N TRP A 62 -38.92 3.24 -14.52
CA TRP A 62 -37.70 2.87 -15.25
C TRP A 62 -36.41 3.15 -14.47
N ALA A 63 -36.40 4.18 -13.61
CA ALA A 63 -35.26 4.45 -12.72
C ALA A 63 -35.10 3.36 -11.65
N GLU A 64 -36.20 2.81 -11.11
CA GLU A 64 -36.13 1.67 -10.19
C GLU A 64 -35.74 0.38 -10.90
N VAL A 65 -36.23 0.13 -12.12
CA VAL A 65 -35.81 -1.03 -12.92
C VAL A 65 -34.31 -0.94 -13.26
N ARG A 66 -33.81 0.25 -13.62
CA ARG A 66 -32.36 0.50 -13.80
C ARG A 66 -31.60 0.24 -12.51
N GLY A 67 -32.08 0.72 -11.36
CA GLY A 67 -31.50 0.46 -10.05
C GLY A 67 -31.40 -1.01 -9.70
N PHE A 68 -32.47 -1.79 -9.92
CA PHE A 68 -32.48 -3.24 -9.73
C PHE A 68 -31.42 -3.94 -10.60
N PHE A 69 -31.38 -3.65 -11.90
CA PHE A 69 -30.40 -4.29 -12.78
C PHE A 69 -28.97 -3.83 -12.54
N THR A 70 -28.76 -2.58 -12.08
CA THR A 70 -27.44 -2.09 -11.63
C THR A 70 -26.95 -2.92 -10.45
N VAL A 71 -27.83 -3.19 -9.49
CA VAL A 71 -27.53 -4.05 -8.33
C VAL A 71 -27.26 -5.48 -8.77
N TRP A 72 -28.11 -6.04 -9.64
CA TRP A 72 -27.93 -7.38 -10.20
C TRP A 72 -26.56 -7.55 -10.86
N MET A 73 -26.16 -6.60 -11.70
CA MET A 73 -24.86 -6.57 -12.37
C MET A 73 -23.70 -6.29 -11.42
N PHE A 74 -23.96 -5.72 -10.24
CA PHE A 74 -22.95 -5.46 -9.22
C PHE A 74 -22.66 -6.70 -8.37
N VAL A 75 -23.69 -7.45 -7.97
CA VAL A 75 -23.55 -8.63 -7.10
C VAL A 75 -23.46 -9.95 -7.86
N THR A 76 -23.54 -9.92 -9.20
CA THR A 76 -23.41 -11.10 -10.06
C THR A 76 -22.54 -10.83 -11.29
N ARG A 77 -21.96 -11.89 -11.85
CA ARG A 77 -21.33 -11.92 -13.18
C ARG A 77 -22.34 -12.24 -14.30
N LEU A 78 -23.63 -12.32 -13.98
CA LEU A 78 -24.67 -12.60 -14.97
C LEU A 78 -25.02 -11.34 -15.76
N PRO A 79 -25.31 -11.45 -17.07
CA PRO A 79 -25.58 -10.29 -17.90
C PRO A 79 -26.89 -9.58 -17.48
N GLY A 80 -26.86 -8.25 -17.51
CA GLY A 80 -28.05 -7.40 -17.42
C GLY A 80 -28.46 -6.83 -18.78
N PRO A 81 -29.59 -6.10 -18.83
CA PRO A 81 -30.04 -5.42 -20.05
C PRO A 81 -29.00 -4.40 -20.54
N THR A 82 -28.77 -4.33 -21.85
CA THR A 82 -27.70 -3.51 -22.46
C THR A 82 -27.90 -2.00 -22.30
N TRP A 83 -29.09 -1.55 -21.88
CA TRP A 83 -29.42 -0.16 -21.64
C TRP A 83 -29.14 0.28 -20.19
N VAL A 84 -28.77 -0.66 -19.31
CA VAL A 84 -28.39 -0.40 -17.91
C VAL A 84 -26.87 -0.25 -17.83
N ASP A 85 -26.41 0.78 -17.14
CA ASP A 85 -25.01 1.09 -16.90
C ASP A 85 -24.62 0.88 -15.43
N HIS A 86 -23.33 1.05 -15.12
CA HIS A 86 -22.78 0.86 -13.77
C HIS A 86 -22.72 2.16 -12.96
N HIS A 87 -23.68 3.07 -13.13
CA HIS A 87 -23.62 4.38 -12.49
C HIS A 87 -23.80 4.27 -10.95
N PRO A 88 -22.83 4.74 -10.13
CA PRO A 88 -22.83 4.55 -8.67
C PRO A 88 -24.09 5.07 -7.95
N GLY A 89 -24.72 6.13 -8.46
CA GLY A 89 -25.98 6.66 -7.92
C GLY A 89 -27.16 5.67 -7.97
N TYR A 90 -27.26 4.87 -9.05
CA TYR A 90 -28.29 3.83 -9.15
C TYR A 90 -27.99 2.63 -8.26
N LEU A 91 -26.70 2.34 -8.03
CA LEU A 91 -26.29 1.30 -7.10
C LEU A 91 -26.63 1.68 -5.64
N MET A 92 -26.27 2.89 -5.20
CA MET A 92 -26.59 3.38 -3.86
C MET A 92 -28.10 3.43 -3.61
N ARG A 93 -28.84 4.00 -4.55
CA ARG A 93 -30.31 3.97 -4.52
C ARG A 93 -30.87 2.54 -4.54
N GLY A 94 -30.23 1.66 -5.31
CA GLY A 94 -30.65 0.29 -5.56
C GLY A 94 -30.34 -0.68 -4.43
N MET A 95 -29.57 -0.32 -3.40
CA MET A 95 -29.22 -1.22 -2.29
C MET A 95 -30.45 -1.90 -1.65
N CYS A 96 -31.63 -1.26 -1.71
CA CYS A 96 -32.88 -1.87 -1.26
C CYS A 96 -33.33 -3.13 -2.02
N TYR A 97 -32.73 -3.39 -3.19
CA TYR A 97 -32.93 -4.56 -4.03
C TYR A 97 -31.92 -5.70 -3.79
N PHE A 98 -30.96 -5.53 -2.88
CA PHE A 98 -30.07 -6.62 -2.48
C PHE A 98 -30.83 -7.85 -1.96
N PRO A 99 -31.89 -7.74 -1.14
CA PRO A 99 -32.66 -8.92 -0.72
C PRO A 99 -33.26 -9.70 -1.90
N ILE A 100 -33.79 -9.00 -2.91
CA ILE A 100 -34.38 -9.63 -4.10
C ILE A 100 -33.29 -10.32 -4.91
N SER A 101 -32.18 -9.63 -5.18
CA SER A 101 -31.06 -10.19 -5.94
C SER A 101 -30.46 -11.40 -5.23
N GLY A 102 -30.29 -11.30 -3.91
CA GLY A 102 -29.85 -12.39 -3.05
C GLY A 102 -30.78 -13.61 -3.08
N ALA A 103 -32.11 -13.38 -3.05
CA ALA A 103 -33.10 -14.45 -3.17
C ALA A 103 -33.01 -15.18 -4.53
N LEU A 104 -32.84 -14.42 -5.61
CA LEU A 104 -32.71 -14.97 -6.96
C LEU A 104 -31.40 -15.76 -7.14
N ILE A 105 -30.27 -15.24 -6.63
CA ILE A 105 -28.98 -15.94 -6.64
C ILE A 105 -29.09 -17.22 -5.83
N GLY A 106 -29.68 -17.12 -4.63
CA GLY A 106 -29.96 -18.29 -3.81
C GLY A 106 -30.74 -19.33 -4.61
N ALA A 107 -31.93 -18.97 -5.13
CA ALA A 107 -32.79 -19.91 -5.85
C ALA A 107 -32.09 -20.58 -7.04
N PHE A 108 -31.23 -19.82 -7.73
CA PHE A 108 -30.39 -20.35 -8.79
C PHE A 108 -29.40 -21.39 -8.25
N VAL A 109 -28.63 -21.04 -7.22
CA VAL A 109 -27.62 -21.92 -6.59
C VAL A 109 -28.25 -23.17 -5.98
N SER A 110 -29.42 -23.03 -5.35
CA SER A 110 -30.14 -24.15 -4.74
C SER A 110 -30.65 -25.16 -5.77
N THR A 111 -30.92 -24.73 -7.00
CA THR A 111 -31.27 -25.64 -8.10
C THR A 111 -30.12 -26.59 -8.40
N PHE A 112 -28.87 -26.12 -8.38
CA PHE A 112 -27.70 -26.98 -8.57
C PHE A 112 -27.52 -27.98 -7.43
N TYR A 113 -27.78 -27.55 -6.19
CA TYR A 113 -27.82 -28.45 -5.04
C TYR A 113 -28.89 -29.54 -5.20
N ASP A 114 -30.13 -29.15 -5.53
CA ASP A 114 -31.24 -30.08 -5.65
C ASP A 114 -31.08 -31.03 -6.85
N VAL A 115 -30.49 -30.58 -7.96
CA VAL A 115 -30.13 -31.45 -9.08
C VAL A 115 -29.05 -32.45 -8.64
N ALA A 116 -27.98 -32.00 -7.98
CA ALA A 116 -26.92 -32.87 -7.48
C ALA A 116 -27.45 -33.91 -6.49
N ASN A 117 -28.28 -33.49 -5.54
CA ASN A 117 -28.80 -34.34 -4.47
C ASN A 117 -29.97 -35.21 -4.95
N LEU A 118 -31.04 -34.61 -5.45
CA LEU A 118 -32.30 -35.30 -5.74
C LEU A 118 -32.30 -36.00 -7.10
N THR A 119 -31.63 -35.43 -8.10
CA THR A 119 -31.63 -35.99 -9.47
C THR A 119 -30.44 -36.92 -9.70
N LEU A 120 -29.25 -36.52 -9.27
CA LEU A 120 -28.03 -37.30 -9.44
C LEU A 120 -27.70 -38.21 -8.25
N SER A 121 -28.45 -38.11 -7.14
CA SER A 121 -28.24 -38.91 -5.93
C SER A 121 -26.82 -38.80 -5.35
N LEU A 122 -26.18 -37.63 -5.50
CA LEU A 122 -24.86 -37.38 -4.93
C LEU A 122 -24.94 -37.17 -3.41
N PRO A 123 -23.89 -37.54 -2.65
CA PRO A 123 -23.81 -37.25 -1.23
C PRO A 123 -24.05 -35.77 -0.90
N LEU A 124 -24.67 -35.50 0.25
CA LEU A 124 -25.03 -34.14 0.67
C LEU A 124 -23.82 -33.19 0.66
N ILE A 125 -22.66 -33.68 1.12
CA ILE A 125 -21.41 -32.90 1.12
C ILE A 125 -20.96 -32.51 -0.30
N ILE A 126 -21.08 -33.43 -1.27
CA ILE A 126 -20.73 -33.17 -2.66
C ILE A 126 -21.72 -32.19 -3.29
N SER A 127 -23.00 -32.35 -2.99
CA SER A 127 -24.06 -31.42 -3.42
C SER A 127 -23.83 -30.02 -2.87
N SER A 128 -23.40 -29.89 -1.61
CA SER A 128 -23.01 -28.62 -0.99
C SER A 128 -21.81 -27.98 -1.67
N ILE A 129 -20.78 -28.76 -2.01
CA ILE A 129 -19.60 -28.26 -2.74
C ILE A 129 -20.02 -27.73 -4.13
N ILE A 130 -20.85 -28.47 -4.86
CA ILE A 130 -21.36 -28.05 -6.18
C ILE A 130 -22.14 -26.74 -6.08
N SER A 131 -23.00 -26.64 -5.06
CA SER A 131 -23.73 -25.42 -4.74
C SER A 131 -22.77 -24.24 -4.47
N GLU A 132 -21.74 -24.45 -3.66
CA GLU A 132 -20.80 -23.39 -3.32
C GLU A 132 -19.96 -22.94 -4.51
N VAL A 133 -19.45 -23.88 -5.31
CA VAL A 133 -18.76 -23.58 -6.58
C VAL A 133 -19.66 -22.75 -7.50
N THR A 134 -20.95 -23.08 -7.58
CA THR A 134 -21.93 -22.32 -8.37
C THR A 134 -22.11 -20.91 -7.82
N SER A 135 -22.23 -20.75 -6.49
CA SER A 135 -22.32 -19.45 -5.85
C SER A 135 -21.10 -18.59 -6.19
N LEU A 136 -19.89 -19.10 -6.01
CA LEU A 136 -18.64 -18.38 -6.28
C LEU A 136 -18.51 -17.98 -7.75
N TRP A 137 -18.92 -18.85 -8.67
CA TRP A 137 -18.91 -18.56 -10.09
C TRP A 137 -19.87 -17.43 -10.46
N VAL A 138 -21.09 -17.46 -9.91
CA VAL A 138 -22.14 -16.47 -10.21
C VAL A 138 -21.85 -15.12 -9.55
N THR A 139 -21.39 -15.09 -8.29
CA THR A 139 -21.11 -13.84 -7.57
C THR A 139 -19.72 -13.29 -7.90
N GLY A 140 -18.81 -14.13 -8.39
CA GLY A 140 -17.45 -13.74 -8.71
C GLY A 140 -16.54 -13.58 -7.49
N CYS A 141 -16.82 -14.30 -6.41
CA CYS A 141 -16.13 -14.21 -5.11
C CYS A 141 -16.21 -12.82 -4.46
N PHE A 142 -17.25 -12.04 -4.77
CA PHE A 142 -17.34 -10.62 -4.40
C PHE A 142 -17.30 -10.39 -2.87
N HIS A 143 -18.05 -11.18 -2.10
CA HIS A 143 -18.08 -11.00 -0.63
C HIS A 143 -16.92 -11.74 0.04
N GLU A 144 -16.47 -12.83 -0.59
CA GLU A 144 -15.36 -13.65 -0.16
C GLU A 144 -14.03 -12.87 -0.23
N ASP A 145 -13.83 -12.08 -1.30
CA ASP A 145 -12.73 -11.12 -1.43
C ASP A 145 -12.72 -10.15 -0.24
N GLY A 146 -13.87 -9.52 0.03
CA GLY A 146 -14.02 -8.62 1.18
C GLY A 146 -13.79 -9.29 2.53
N LEU A 147 -14.16 -10.57 2.69
CA LEU A 147 -13.85 -11.36 3.90
C LEU A 147 -12.34 -11.57 4.06
N ALA A 148 -11.65 -11.90 2.97
CA ALA A 148 -10.20 -12.08 2.96
C ALA A 148 -9.47 -10.79 3.31
N ASP A 149 -9.78 -9.70 2.60
CA ASP A 149 -9.15 -8.39 2.79
C ASP A 149 -9.39 -7.88 4.21
N SER A 150 -10.62 -8.02 4.73
CA SER A 150 -10.94 -7.66 6.11
C SER A 150 -10.18 -8.50 7.12
N ALA A 151 -10.00 -9.80 6.88
CA ALA A 151 -9.26 -10.68 7.77
C ALA A 151 -7.76 -10.33 7.78
N ASP A 152 -7.16 -10.06 6.62
CA ASP A 152 -5.77 -9.61 6.53
C ASP A 152 -5.57 -8.23 7.15
N GLY A 153 -6.50 -7.30 6.91
CA GLY A 153 -6.50 -5.99 7.54
C GLY A 153 -6.54 -6.10 9.07
N ILE A 154 -7.58 -6.75 9.60
CA ILE A 154 -7.82 -6.84 11.06
C ILE A 154 -6.76 -7.70 11.76
N GLY A 155 -6.26 -8.73 11.08
CA GLY A 155 -5.26 -9.66 11.63
C GLY A 155 -3.83 -9.12 11.55
N GLY A 156 -3.48 -8.39 10.48
CA GLY A 156 -2.14 -7.89 10.22
C GLY A 156 -1.88 -6.44 10.61
N GLY A 157 -2.93 -5.62 10.75
CA GLY A 157 -2.84 -4.20 11.06
C GLY A 157 -2.86 -3.88 12.55
N TRP A 158 -2.03 -2.92 12.98
CA TRP A 158 -1.94 -2.48 14.38
C TRP A 158 -2.68 -1.16 14.64
N THR A 159 -2.87 -0.35 13.60
CA THR A 159 -3.62 0.93 13.59
C THR A 159 -4.70 0.93 12.51
N SER A 160 -5.73 1.78 12.61
CA SER A 160 -6.79 1.88 11.60
C SER A 160 -6.24 2.15 10.19
N GLU A 161 -5.21 3.00 10.08
CA GLU A 161 -4.57 3.32 8.79
C GLU A 161 -3.86 2.11 8.20
N GLN A 162 -3.14 1.33 9.02
CA GLN A 162 -2.51 0.09 8.57
C GLN A 162 -3.54 -0.96 8.15
N ILE A 163 -4.64 -1.09 8.92
CA ILE A 163 -5.74 -2.00 8.59
C ILE A 163 -6.29 -1.64 7.20
N LEU A 164 -6.63 -0.37 6.97
CA LEU A 164 -7.16 0.11 5.68
C LEU A 164 -6.17 -0.07 4.53
N LYS A 165 -4.89 0.18 4.77
CA LYS A 165 -3.82 -0.03 3.77
C LYS A 165 -3.68 -1.50 3.39
N ILE A 166 -3.80 -2.42 4.35
CA ILE A 166 -3.74 -3.86 4.07
C ILE A 166 -5.01 -4.31 3.35
N MET A 167 -6.19 -3.83 3.75
CA MET A 167 -7.47 -4.15 3.09
C MET A 167 -7.53 -3.70 1.62
N THR A 168 -6.69 -2.75 1.20
CA THR A 168 -6.64 -2.26 -0.19
C THR A 168 -5.53 -2.90 -1.02
N ASP A 169 -4.75 -3.81 -0.43
CA ASP A 169 -3.72 -4.57 -1.14
C ASP A 169 -4.38 -5.70 -1.95
N THR A 170 -4.09 -5.75 -3.25
CA THR A 170 -4.62 -6.79 -4.15
C THR A 170 -4.11 -8.21 -3.84
N ARG A 171 -3.14 -8.35 -2.93
CA ARG A 171 -2.53 -9.63 -2.58
C ARG A 171 -3.20 -10.22 -1.35
N LEU A 172 -3.59 -11.49 -1.46
CA LEU A 172 -4.10 -12.26 -0.34
C LEU A 172 -2.99 -12.59 0.67
N GLY A 173 -3.23 -12.28 1.95
CA GLY A 173 -2.34 -12.58 3.07
C GLY A 173 -2.76 -13.84 3.85
N THR A 174 -1.99 -14.14 4.91
CA THR A 174 -2.16 -15.37 5.69
C THR A 174 -3.48 -15.43 6.45
N TYR A 175 -3.94 -14.30 7.00
CA TYR A 175 -5.20 -14.26 7.76
C TYR A 175 -6.39 -14.41 6.81
N GLY A 176 -6.35 -13.75 5.65
CA GLY A 176 -7.33 -13.89 4.58
C GLY A 176 -7.43 -15.34 4.11
N CYS A 177 -6.30 -16.00 3.81
CA CYS A 177 -6.28 -17.41 3.44
C CYS A 177 -6.90 -18.31 4.52
N ALA A 178 -6.51 -18.13 5.79
CA ALA A 178 -6.99 -18.96 6.89
C ALA A 178 -8.49 -18.79 7.12
N ILE A 179 -8.98 -17.56 7.16
CA ILE A 179 -10.41 -17.26 7.37
C ILE A 179 -11.26 -17.71 6.18
N LEU A 180 -10.80 -17.52 4.95
CA LEU A 180 -11.49 -18.04 3.76
C LEU A 180 -11.64 -19.56 3.80
N LEU A 181 -10.57 -20.28 4.15
CA LEU A 181 -10.61 -21.73 4.24
C LEU A 181 -11.62 -22.20 5.30
N LEU A 182 -11.60 -21.59 6.49
CA LEU A 182 -12.53 -21.91 7.57
C LEU A 182 -13.98 -21.57 7.21
N TYR A 183 -14.20 -20.43 6.54
CA TYR A 183 -15.51 -20.02 6.04
C TYR A 183 -16.06 -21.03 5.03
N MET A 184 -15.26 -21.44 4.04
CA MET A 184 -15.68 -22.38 3.00
C MET A 184 -16.03 -23.76 3.58
N ILE A 185 -15.16 -24.30 4.44
CA ILE A 185 -15.39 -25.59 5.09
C ILE A 185 -16.65 -25.52 5.96
N GLY A 186 -16.75 -24.52 6.84
CA GLY A 186 -17.89 -24.38 7.74
C GLY A 186 -19.21 -24.23 7.00
N LYS A 187 -19.23 -23.46 5.92
CA LYS A 187 -20.42 -23.25 5.10
C LYS A 187 -20.85 -24.52 4.36
N VAL A 188 -19.92 -25.23 3.73
CA VAL A 188 -20.20 -26.49 3.04
C VAL A 188 -20.77 -27.53 4.00
N GLU A 189 -20.19 -27.66 5.21
CA GLU A 189 -20.68 -28.55 6.26
C GLU A 189 -22.09 -28.17 6.74
N LEU A 190 -22.33 -26.89 7.03
CA LEU A 190 -23.67 -26.42 7.45
C LEU A 190 -24.73 -26.71 6.39
N ILE A 191 -24.44 -26.43 5.12
CA ILE A 191 -25.35 -26.71 4.00
C ILE A 191 -25.60 -28.21 3.87
N ALA A 192 -24.56 -29.04 4.03
CA ALA A 192 -24.67 -30.49 3.93
C ALA A 192 -25.58 -31.06 5.02
N ILE A 193 -25.39 -30.60 6.27
CA ILE A 193 -26.20 -31.05 7.42
C ILE A 193 -27.66 -30.63 7.27
N LEU A 194 -27.93 -29.44 6.71
CA LEU A 194 -29.30 -28.96 6.49
C LEU A 194 -30.06 -29.79 5.44
N GLY A 195 -29.36 -30.44 4.50
CA GLY A 195 -29.86 -31.52 3.63
C GLY A 195 -30.93 -31.14 2.59
N LYS A 196 -31.53 -29.95 2.69
CA LYS A 196 -32.56 -29.42 1.78
C LYS A 196 -32.19 -28.00 1.37
N SER A 197 -32.51 -27.61 0.14
CA SER A 197 -32.30 -26.26 -0.41
C SER A 197 -32.92 -25.10 0.37
N ILE A 198 -33.66 -25.34 1.47
CA ILE A 198 -34.33 -24.29 2.24
C ILE A 198 -33.37 -23.23 2.79
N TRP A 199 -32.07 -23.56 2.98
CA TRP A 199 -30.99 -22.65 3.39
C TRP A 199 -30.70 -21.51 2.40
N VAL A 200 -31.32 -21.53 1.23
CA VAL A 200 -31.19 -20.55 0.14
C VAL A 200 -31.31 -19.07 0.57
N LEU A 201 -32.00 -18.85 1.69
CA LEU A 201 -32.24 -17.53 2.24
C LEU A 201 -31.08 -16.91 3.01
N GLY A 202 -30.03 -17.69 3.30
CA GLY A 202 -28.75 -17.14 3.75
C GLY A 202 -28.24 -16.03 2.82
N LYS A 203 -28.64 -16.03 1.53
CA LYS A 203 -28.31 -15.00 0.56
C LYS A 203 -29.23 -13.76 0.59
N CYS A 204 -30.35 -13.77 1.31
CA CYS A 204 -31.38 -12.71 1.32
C CYS A 204 -31.15 -11.59 2.36
N GLN A 205 -29.94 -11.46 2.90
CA GLN A 205 -29.62 -10.59 4.05
C GLN A 205 -29.51 -9.09 3.72
N GLY A 206 -29.88 -8.68 2.52
CA GLY A 206 -29.57 -7.36 1.95
C GLY A 206 -30.07 -6.13 2.72
N GLY A 207 -30.92 -6.29 3.74
CA GLY A 207 -31.26 -5.21 4.67
C GLY A 207 -30.10 -4.77 5.58
N GLY A 208 -29.20 -5.69 5.94
CA GLY A 208 -28.06 -5.41 6.83
C GLY A 208 -27.09 -4.35 6.28
N PRO A 209 -26.55 -4.52 5.06
CA PRO A 209 -25.66 -3.52 4.45
C PRO A 209 -26.31 -2.14 4.29
N ALA A 210 -27.61 -2.09 3.97
CA ALA A 210 -28.34 -0.82 3.88
C ALA A 210 -28.41 -0.11 5.24
N ILE A 211 -28.68 -0.84 6.33
CA ILE A 211 -28.66 -0.29 7.70
C ILE A 211 -27.27 0.25 8.05
N VAL A 212 -26.22 -0.51 7.74
CA VAL A 212 -24.84 -0.14 8.06
C VAL A 212 -24.45 1.14 7.31
N VAL A 213 -24.70 1.22 6.00
CA VAL A 213 -24.38 2.40 5.18
C VAL A 213 -25.22 3.63 5.56
N THR A 214 -26.47 3.46 5.99
CA THR A 214 -27.30 4.59 6.47
C THR A 214 -26.87 5.11 7.85
N THR A 215 -26.28 4.26 8.69
CA THR A 215 -25.95 4.60 10.09
C THR A 215 -24.48 4.91 10.36
N ARG A 216 -23.58 4.61 9.42
CA ARG A 216 -22.13 4.78 9.56
C ARG A 216 -21.58 5.62 8.41
N ASP A 217 -20.47 6.30 8.65
CA ASP A 217 -19.75 7.04 7.63
C ASP A 217 -18.89 6.09 6.79
N TYR A 218 -18.80 6.35 5.48
CA TYR A 218 -17.91 5.58 4.62
C TYR A 218 -16.48 6.09 4.81
N VAL A 219 -15.52 5.18 4.96
CA VAL A 219 -14.10 5.51 5.09
C VAL A 219 -13.53 5.86 3.72
N ASP A 220 -12.62 6.83 3.69
CA ASP A 220 -11.94 7.21 2.44
C ASP A 220 -10.90 6.15 2.05
N GLU A 221 -11.07 5.53 0.89
CA GLU A 221 -10.24 4.41 0.43
C GLU A 221 -9.06 4.88 -0.42
N GLN A 222 -7.83 4.77 0.06
CA GLN A 222 -6.64 5.06 -0.74
C GLN A 222 -6.23 3.85 -1.60
N GLY A 223 -6.97 3.57 -2.66
CA GLY A 223 -6.73 2.40 -3.53
C GLY A 223 -7.28 2.53 -4.95
N PRO A 224 -7.14 1.47 -5.79
CA PRO A 224 -7.66 1.46 -7.17
C PRO A 224 -9.15 1.76 -7.26
N LYS A 225 -9.90 1.38 -6.21
CA LYS A 225 -11.35 1.57 -6.08
C LYS A 225 -11.76 2.98 -5.57
N TYR A 226 -10.80 3.87 -5.24
CA TYR A 226 -11.05 5.21 -4.65
C TYR A 226 -12.12 6.04 -5.37
N ARG A 227 -12.08 6.12 -6.70
CA ARG A 227 -13.06 6.93 -7.47
C ARG A 227 -14.49 6.39 -7.40
N PHE A 228 -14.62 5.08 -7.25
CA PHE A 228 -15.91 4.44 -7.11
C PHE A 228 -16.50 4.69 -5.72
N TYR A 229 -15.69 4.54 -4.66
CA TYR A 229 -16.14 4.69 -3.28
C TYR A 229 -16.18 6.13 -2.76
N SER A 230 -15.39 7.05 -3.31
CA SER A 230 -15.51 8.49 -3.01
C SER A 230 -16.89 9.06 -3.39
N PHE A 231 -17.57 8.47 -4.38
CA PHE A 231 -18.97 8.77 -4.67
C PHE A 231 -19.90 8.30 -3.54
N PHE A 232 -19.60 7.17 -2.88
CA PHE A 232 -20.43 6.59 -1.82
C PHE A 232 -20.44 7.48 -0.56
N LEU A 233 -19.33 8.15 -0.22
CA LEU A 233 -19.24 9.08 0.90
C LEU A 233 -20.35 10.13 0.88
N GLN A 234 -20.62 10.68 -0.31
CA GLN A 234 -21.63 11.72 -0.49
C GLN A 234 -23.00 11.16 -0.92
N ALA A 235 -23.05 9.96 -1.50
CA ALA A 235 -24.28 9.33 -1.97
C ALA A 235 -25.00 8.48 -0.92
N LYS A 236 -24.48 8.34 0.31
CA LYS A 236 -25.15 7.63 1.42
C LYS A 236 -26.58 8.12 1.69
N TYR A 237 -26.84 9.41 1.43
CA TYR A 237 -28.17 10.03 1.59
C TYR A 237 -29.21 9.49 0.58
N LEU A 238 -28.79 8.78 -0.47
CA LEU A 238 -29.70 8.08 -1.38
C LEU A 238 -30.28 6.79 -0.77
N VAL A 239 -29.65 6.26 0.29
CA VAL A 239 -30.12 5.09 1.06
C VAL A 239 -31.04 5.58 2.19
N THR A 240 -32.24 6.02 1.81
CA THR A 240 -33.23 6.56 2.77
C THR A 240 -33.78 5.47 3.71
N TRP A 241 -34.26 5.87 4.88
CA TRP A 241 -34.91 4.95 5.82
C TRP A 241 -36.10 4.19 5.21
N SER A 242 -36.85 4.81 4.28
CA SER A 242 -37.91 4.13 3.54
C SER A 242 -37.39 2.97 2.68
N ARG A 243 -36.20 3.11 2.08
CA ARG A 243 -35.53 2.07 1.32
C ARG A 243 -34.96 0.97 2.22
N VAL A 244 -34.44 1.34 3.39
CA VAL A 244 -34.02 0.38 4.42
C VAL A 244 -35.22 -0.45 4.88
N VAL A 245 -36.36 0.17 5.17
CA VAL A 245 -37.60 -0.53 5.55
C VAL A 245 -38.06 -1.45 4.42
N PHE A 246 -38.04 -1.00 3.16
CA PHE A 246 -38.38 -1.84 2.02
C PHE A 246 -37.48 -3.08 1.91
N ALA A 247 -36.16 -2.90 2.08
CA ALA A 247 -35.20 -4.00 2.06
C ALA A 247 -35.50 -5.02 3.18
N THR A 248 -35.66 -4.53 4.41
CA THR A 248 -35.94 -5.37 5.59
C THR A 248 -37.28 -6.11 5.48
N MET A 249 -38.32 -5.43 4.99
CA MET A 249 -39.63 -6.06 4.75
C MET A 249 -39.56 -7.11 3.66
N THR A 250 -38.79 -6.85 2.59
CA THR A 250 -38.57 -7.85 1.54
C THR A 250 -37.86 -9.07 2.11
N SER A 251 -36.77 -8.90 2.86
CA SER A 251 -36.09 -10.01 3.54
C SER A 251 -37.04 -10.78 4.46
N LEU A 252 -37.90 -10.08 5.22
CA LEU A 252 -38.88 -10.70 6.12
C LEU A 252 -39.94 -11.51 5.38
N ILE A 253 -40.47 -10.99 4.28
CA ILE A 253 -41.46 -11.71 3.45
C ILE A 253 -40.84 -12.98 2.91
N VAL A 254 -39.65 -12.89 2.31
CA VAL A 254 -38.96 -14.05 1.75
C VAL A 254 -38.66 -15.07 2.86
N ALA A 255 -38.17 -14.62 4.04
CA ALA A 255 -37.92 -15.49 5.17
C ALA A 255 -39.18 -16.15 5.74
N SER A 256 -40.29 -15.42 5.78
CA SER A 256 -41.58 -15.93 6.24
C SER A 256 -42.16 -16.98 5.29
N ILE A 257 -41.97 -16.81 3.98
CA ILE A 257 -42.41 -17.78 2.97
C ILE A 257 -41.67 -19.12 3.14
N ALA A 258 -40.36 -19.09 3.42
CA ALA A 258 -39.60 -20.34 3.54
C ALA A 258 -39.74 -21.00 4.92
N TYR A 259 -39.71 -20.25 6.01
CA TYR A 259 -39.61 -20.80 7.37
C TYR A 259 -40.85 -20.58 8.24
N GLY A 260 -41.86 -19.87 7.73
CA GLY A 260 -42.98 -19.36 8.52
C GLY A 260 -42.66 -18.05 9.23
N VAL A 261 -43.71 -17.31 9.60
CA VAL A 261 -43.62 -15.92 10.09
C VAL A 261 -42.72 -15.79 11.33
N VAL A 262 -42.84 -16.69 12.31
CA VAL A 262 -42.09 -16.62 13.57
C VAL A 262 -40.58 -16.84 13.33
N LYS A 263 -40.22 -17.91 12.64
CA LYS A 263 -38.82 -18.22 12.32
C LYS A 263 -38.22 -17.17 11.39
N GLY A 264 -39.00 -16.68 10.43
CA GLY A 264 -38.63 -15.57 9.56
C GLY A 264 -38.29 -14.30 10.34
N ALA A 265 -39.13 -13.93 11.32
CA ALA A 265 -38.87 -12.79 12.20
C ALA A 265 -37.55 -12.96 12.98
N ILE A 266 -37.30 -14.14 13.56
CA ILE A 266 -36.05 -14.42 14.30
C ILE A 266 -34.82 -14.21 13.40
N LEU A 267 -34.85 -14.75 12.17
CA LEU A 267 -33.71 -14.61 11.24
C LEU A 267 -33.46 -13.14 10.86
N ILE A 268 -34.51 -12.37 10.60
CA ILE A 268 -34.34 -10.94 10.26
C ILE A 268 -33.87 -10.13 11.47
N SER A 269 -34.36 -10.42 12.68
CA SER A 269 -33.82 -9.83 13.90
C SER A 269 -32.33 -10.14 14.07
N ALA A 270 -31.90 -11.37 13.78
CA ALA A 270 -30.49 -11.75 13.81
C ALA A 270 -29.65 -10.94 12.81
N VAL A 271 -30.13 -10.73 11.58
CA VAL A 271 -29.46 -9.87 10.58
C VAL A 271 -29.33 -8.43 11.09
N MET A 272 -30.39 -7.86 11.67
CA MET A 272 -30.37 -6.49 12.19
C MET A 272 -29.39 -6.33 13.36
N VAL A 273 -29.35 -7.32 14.26
CA VAL A 273 -28.40 -7.35 15.38
C VAL A 273 -26.97 -7.43 14.87
N MET A 274 -26.68 -8.32 13.92
CA MET A 274 -25.36 -8.44 13.30
C MET A 274 -24.94 -7.16 12.59
N ALA A 275 -25.84 -6.54 11.82
CA ALA A 275 -25.59 -5.27 11.15
C ALA A 275 -25.26 -4.14 12.15
N PHE A 276 -26.00 -4.05 13.26
CA PHE A 276 -25.76 -3.04 14.28
C PHE A 276 -24.40 -3.20 14.97
N PHE A 277 -24.08 -4.42 15.41
CA PHE A 277 -22.81 -4.70 16.08
C PHE A 277 -21.62 -4.62 15.13
N SER A 278 -21.77 -5.10 13.89
CA SER A 278 -20.74 -4.94 12.85
C SER A 278 -20.45 -3.47 12.58
N GLY A 279 -21.48 -2.63 12.41
CA GLY A 279 -21.28 -1.18 12.22
C GLY A 279 -20.59 -0.50 13.42
N ARG A 280 -20.95 -0.87 14.65
CA ARG A 280 -20.25 -0.38 15.87
C ARG A 280 -18.79 -0.79 15.89
N TYR A 281 -18.49 -2.01 15.45
CA TYR A 281 -17.14 -2.53 15.41
C TYR A 281 -16.33 -1.88 14.28
N ALA A 282 -16.94 -1.62 13.13
CA ALA A 282 -16.35 -0.88 12.02
C ALA A 282 -15.92 0.54 12.45
N ASP A 283 -16.77 1.28 13.16
CA ASP A 283 -16.41 2.61 13.69
C ASP A 283 -15.21 2.53 14.65
N TYR A 284 -15.19 1.51 15.52
CA TYR A 284 -14.10 1.31 16.46
C TYR A 284 -12.78 0.93 15.77
N LEU A 285 -12.85 0.12 14.71
CA LEU A 285 -11.67 -0.38 14.00
C LEU A 285 -11.13 0.58 12.94
N LEU A 286 -12.03 1.09 12.11
CA LEU A 286 -11.73 1.78 10.85
C LEU A 286 -12.09 3.27 10.91
N GLY A 287 -12.87 3.71 11.89
CA GLY A 287 -13.46 5.05 11.92
C GLY A 287 -14.69 5.22 11.01
N GLY A 288 -15.23 4.12 10.49
CA GLY A 288 -16.38 4.09 9.58
C GLY A 288 -16.53 2.72 8.93
N VAL A 289 -17.17 2.67 7.76
CA VAL A 289 -17.41 1.43 6.97
C VAL A 289 -16.79 1.51 5.56
N MET A 290 -16.41 0.36 5.02
CA MET A 290 -15.79 0.18 3.70
C MET A 290 -16.48 -0.97 2.97
N GLY A 291 -16.40 -1.00 1.63
CA GLY A 291 -17.08 -2.00 0.80
C GLY A 291 -16.66 -3.43 1.15
N ASP A 292 -15.35 -3.67 1.27
CA ASP A 292 -14.79 -4.99 1.56
C ASP A 292 -15.18 -5.47 2.98
N TYR A 293 -15.28 -4.55 3.97
CA TYR A 293 -15.80 -4.85 5.31
C TYR A 293 -17.29 -5.22 5.32
N LEU A 294 -18.10 -4.59 4.47
CA LEU A 294 -19.50 -4.97 4.27
C LEU A 294 -19.59 -6.38 3.67
N GLY A 295 -18.71 -6.72 2.74
CA GLY A 295 -18.57 -8.08 2.19
C GLY A 295 -18.29 -9.12 3.28
N ALA A 296 -17.29 -8.85 4.14
CA ALA A 296 -16.98 -9.70 5.29
C ALA A 296 -18.18 -9.89 6.22
N THR A 297 -18.92 -8.81 6.51
CA THR A 297 -20.12 -8.83 7.36
C THR A 297 -21.20 -9.76 6.79
N ILE A 298 -21.40 -9.74 5.47
CA ILE A 298 -22.36 -10.62 4.79
C ILE A 298 -21.94 -12.08 4.93
N CYS A 299 -20.67 -12.42 4.70
CA CYS A 299 -20.15 -13.78 4.83
C CYS A 299 -20.32 -14.33 6.26
N VAL A 300 -19.96 -13.53 7.28
CA VAL A 300 -20.10 -13.94 8.68
C VAL A 300 -21.58 -14.10 9.07
N THR A 301 -22.43 -13.18 8.61
CA THR A 301 -23.87 -13.25 8.89
C THR A 301 -24.51 -14.45 8.18
N GLU A 302 -24.04 -14.85 7.00
CA GLU A 302 -24.46 -16.09 6.31
C GLU A 302 -24.21 -17.34 7.14
N VAL A 303 -22.99 -17.53 7.64
CA VAL A 303 -22.67 -18.69 8.50
C VAL A 303 -23.51 -18.65 9.79
N TYR A 304 -23.72 -17.46 10.36
CA TYR A 304 -24.54 -17.28 11.55
C TYR A 304 -26.02 -17.65 11.31
N LEU A 305 -26.61 -17.23 10.20
CA LEU A 305 -27.98 -17.61 9.84
C LEU A 305 -28.11 -19.10 9.57
N LEU A 306 -27.18 -19.70 8.83
CA LEU A 306 -27.17 -21.15 8.59
C LEU A 306 -27.12 -21.93 9.91
N THR A 307 -26.37 -21.43 10.89
CA THR A 307 -26.33 -22.00 12.23
C THR A 307 -27.68 -21.87 12.93
N ILE A 308 -28.31 -20.68 12.94
CA ILE A 308 -29.65 -20.50 13.53
C ILE A 308 -30.69 -21.43 12.89
N ILE A 309 -30.65 -21.56 11.56
CA ILE A 309 -31.55 -22.46 10.81
C ILE A 309 -31.34 -23.91 11.25
N LEU A 310 -30.09 -24.32 11.44
CA LEU A 310 -29.78 -25.66 11.95
C LEU A 310 -30.33 -25.86 13.36
N LEU A 311 -30.24 -24.85 14.23
CA LEU A 311 -30.79 -24.89 15.59
C LEU A 311 -32.33 -24.97 15.60
N PHE A 312 -33.03 -24.43 14.59
CA PHE A 312 -34.48 -24.61 14.47
C PHE A 312 -34.90 -26.07 14.31
N ASN A 313 -34.04 -26.90 13.73
CA ASN A 313 -34.30 -28.34 13.59
C ASN A 313 -33.95 -29.12 14.87
N LYS A 314 -33.30 -28.48 15.83
CA LYS A 314 -32.93 -29.02 17.15
C LYS A 314 -33.67 -28.33 18.30
N LEU A 315 -34.78 -27.65 18.00
CA LEU A 315 -35.47 -26.81 18.98
C LEU A 315 -35.96 -27.62 20.20
N GLU A 316 -36.37 -28.88 19.99
CA GLU A 316 -36.72 -29.81 21.07
C GLU A 316 -35.52 -30.09 22.00
N ASP A 317 -34.34 -30.39 21.45
CA ASP A 317 -33.11 -30.60 22.23
C ASP A 317 -32.72 -29.36 23.05
N HIS A 318 -32.95 -28.16 22.50
CA HIS A 318 -32.67 -26.90 23.19
C HIS A 318 -33.69 -26.55 24.27
N LEU A 319 -34.96 -26.89 24.08
CA LEU A 319 -36.00 -26.76 25.11
C LEU A 319 -35.70 -27.72 26.26
N ILE A 320 -35.27 -28.95 25.98
CA ILE A 320 -34.82 -29.90 26.99
C ILE A 320 -33.63 -29.33 27.78
N LEU A 321 -32.62 -28.78 27.11
CA LEU A 321 -31.49 -28.13 27.79
C LEU A 321 -31.93 -26.93 28.66
N PHE A 322 -32.88 -26.13 28.17
CA PHE A 322 -33.42 -25.00 28.93
C PHE A 322 -34.25 -25.46 30.13
N GLU A 323 -35.08 -26.50 29.97
CA GLU A 323 -35.82 -27.14 31.05
C GLU A 323 -34.88 -27.77 32.08
N GLU A 324 -33.78 -28.40 31.66
CA GLU A 324 -32.72 -28.88 32.56
C GLU A 324 -32.10 -27.73 33.36
N ILE A 325 -31.72 -26.63 32.70
CA ILE A 325 -31.17 -25.45 33.38
C ILE A 325 -32.19 -24.86 34.36
N VAL A 326 -33.44 -24.68 33.94
CA VAL A 326 -34.51 -24.11 34.78
C VAL A 326 -34.85 -25.05 35.94
N SER A 327 -34.90 -26.37 35.73
CA SER A 327 -35.11 -27.36 36.78
C SER A 327 -34.01 -27.29 37.83
N VAL A 328 -32.74 -27.24 37.40
CA VAL A 328 -31.58 -27.10 38.28
C VAL A 328 -31.61 -25.78 39.05
N PHE A 329 -32.05 -24.67 38.44
CA PHE A 329 -32.23 -23.40 39.14
C PHE A 329 -33.44 -23.39 40.08
N SER A 330 -34.54 -24.07 39.71
CA SER A 330 -35.76 -24.17 40.51
C SER A 330 -35.50 -24.91 41.82
N GLU A 331 -34.78 -26.04 41.78
CA GLU A 331 -34.37 -26.83 42.95
C GLU A 331 -33.55 -26.03 43.98
N VAL A 332 -32.84 -24.98 43.53
CA VAL A 332 -32.09 -24.07 44.39
C VAL A 332 -32.99 -23.03 45.03
N THR A 333 -33.92 -22.46 44.26
CA THR A 333 -34.84 -21.44 44.75
C THR A 333 -35.90 -21.98 45.71
N THR A 334 -36.25 -23.27 45.62
CA THR A 334 -37.16 -23.94 46.57
C THR A 334 -36.47 -24.40 47.86
N GLY A 335 -35.13 -24.34 47.92
CA GLY A 335 -34.35 -24.69 49.11
C GLY A 335 -34.06 -26.19 49.28
N ASP A 336 -34.35 -27.01 48.28
CA ASP A 336 -34.20 -28.47 48.35
C ASP A 336 -32.75 -28.95 48.15
N THR A 337 -31.84 -28.08 47.68
CA THR A 337 -30.43 -28.43 47.46
C THR A 337 -29.45 -27.37 47.99
N SER A 338 -28.35 -27.83 48.58
CA SER A 338 -27.23 -26.96 49.00
C SER A 338 -26.41 -26.51 47.79
N ALA A 339 -25.63 -25.41 47.93
CA ALA A 339 -24.76 -24.91 46.86
C ALA A 339 -23.77 -25.96 46.31
N SER A 340 -23.36 -26.93 47.13
CA SER A 340 -22.53 -28.06 46.69
C SER A 340 -23.32 -29.13 45.91
N GLY A 341 -24.60 -29.32 46.21
CA GLY A 341 -25.52 -30.17 45.45
C GLY A 341 -25.80 -29.59 44.06
N LEU A 342 -26.05 -28.28 43.98
CA LEU A 342 -26.22 -27.55 42.72
C LEU A 342 -25.01 -27.72 41.78
N MET A 343 -23.80 -27.51 42.32
CA MET A 343 -22.57 -27.64 41.55
C MET A 343 -22.39 -29.08 41.02
N LYS A 344 -22.86 -30.08 41.77
CA LYS A 344 -22.79 -31.49 41.38
C LYS A 344 -23.79 -31.82 40.27
N SER A 345 -25.02 -31.32 40.35
CA SER A 345 -26.03 -31.46 39.27
C SER A 345 -25.59 -30.75 37.98
N LEU A 346 -25.06 -29.53 38.07
CA LEU A 346 -24.56 -28.78 36.91
C LEU A 346 -23.37 -29.47 36.22
N MET A 347 -22.52 -30.17 36.98
CA MET A 347 -21.39 -30.94 36.44
C MET A 347 -21.79 -32.33 35.90
N GLN A 348 -23.00 -32.82 36.16
CA GLN A 348 -23.48 -34.11 35.66
C GLN A 348 -24.15 -34.01 34.28
N SER A 349 -24.68 -32.84 33.89
CA SER A 349 -25.15 -32.61 32.52
C SER A 349 -23.97 -32.17 31.63
N ASP A 350 -23.57 -33.03 30.68
CA ASP A 350 -22.46 -32.77 29.76
C ASP A 350 -22.65 -31.50 28.94
N SER A 351 -23.89 -31.18 28.57
CA SER A 351 -24.28 -30.00 27.80
C SER A 351 -24.14 -28.72 28.63
N VAL A 352 -24.66 -28.72 29.86
CA VAL A 352 -24.58 -27.57 30.78
C VAL A 352 -23.13 -27.33 31.21
N PHE A 353 -22.39 -28.40 31.50
CA PHE A 353 -20.98 -28.31 31.85
C PHE A 353 -20.11 -27.76 30.72
N SER A 354 -20.38 -28.17 29.47
CA SER A 354 -19.68 -27.65 28.29
C SER A 354 -19.95 -26.16 28.07
N LEU A 355 -21.19 -25.71 28.26
CA LEU A 355 -21.55 -24.30 28.19
C LEU A 355 -20.87 -23.49 29.31
N LEU A 356 -20.90 -23.98 30.56
CA LEU A 356 -20.24 -23.35 31.69
C LEU A 356 -18.73 -23.24 31.48
N LYS A 357 -18.08 -24.26 30.92
CA LYS A 357 -16.66 -24.20 30.54
C LYS A 357 -16.39 -23.10 29.52
N ALA A 358 -17.17 -23.04 28.44
CA ALA A 358 -17.01 -22.03 27.40
C ALA A 358 -17.16 -20.61 27.97
N VAL A 359 -18.22 -20.37 28.75
CA VAL A 359 -18.47 -19.09 29.43
C VAL A 359 -17.34 -18.76 30.40
N SER A 360 -16.88 -19.73 31.19
CA SER A 360 -15.79 -19.55 32.15
C SER A 360 -14.47 -19.19 31.47
N VAL A 361 -14.14 -19.83 30.35
CA VAL A 361 -12.95 -19.50 29.55
C VAL A 361 -13.07 -18.09 28.99
N VAL A 362 -14.20 -17.71 28.41
CA VAL A 362 -14.42 -16.35 27.87
C VAL A 362 -14.32 -15.30 28.97
N LEU A 363 -14.97 -15.50 30.12
CA LEU A 363 -14.89 -14.61 31.26
C LEU A 363 -13.47 -14.51 31.81
N PHE A 364 -12.80 -15.65 32.00
CA PHE A 364 -11.43 -15.67 32.47
C PHE A 364 -10.49 -14.94 31.52
N THR A 365 -10.58 -15.21 30.21
CA THR A 365 -9.79 -14.51 29.20
C THR A 365 -10.10 -13.01 29.19
N HIS A 366 -11.36 -12.61 29.31
CA HIS A 366 -11.74 -11.19 29.38
C HIS A 366 -11.17 -10.51 30.62
N VAL A 367 -11.31 -11.13 31.80
CA VAL A 367 -10.76 -10.65 33.08
C VAL A 367 -9.23 -10.60 33.02
N TRP A 368 -8.58 -11.62 32.46
CA TRP A 368 -7.14 -11.67 32.25
C TRP A 368 -6.64 -10.54 31.35
N CYS A 369 -7.24 -10.39 30.17
CA CYS A 369 -6.90 -9.31 29.23
C CYS A 369 -7.07 -7.92 29.85
N ARG A 370 -8.10 -7.73 30.69
CA ARG A 370 -8.38 -6.45 31.37
C ARG A 370 -7.40 -6.14 32.51
N ASN A 371 -6.94 -7.15 33.24
CA ASN A 371 -6.13 -6.95 34.46
C ASN A 371 -4.62 -7.16 34.25
N VAL A 372 -4.21 -7.92 33.23
CA VAL A 372 -2.79 -8.25 32.95
C VAL A 372 -2.24 -7.46 31.75
N GLY A 373 -3.11 -6.95 30.87
CA GLY A 373 -2.68 -6.16 29.72
C GLY A 373 -2.16 -4.77 30.13
N HIS A 374 -0.91 -4.44 29.75
CA HIS A 374 -0.46 -3.05 29.66
C HIS A 374 -1.29 -2.28 28.60
N SER A 375 -1.13 -0.95 28.56
CA SER A 375 -1.73 -0.02 27.58
C SER A 375 -1.94 -0.69 26.22
N PRO A 376 -3.13 -0.57 25.59
CA PRO A 376 -3.57 -1.47 24.54
C PRO A 376 -2.46 -1.68 23.50
N VAL A 377 -1.99 -2.93 23.41
CA VAL A 377 -0.93 -3.36 22.46
C VAL A 377 -1.30 -3.03 21.01
N PHE A 378 -2.58 -2.74 20.75
CA PHE A 378 -3.13 -2.27 19.50
C PHE A 378 -3.72 -0.87 19.69
N VAL A 379 -3.06 0.14 19.15
CA VAL A 379 -3.55 1.53 19.12
C VAL A 379 -4.58 1.62 17.97
N ARG A 380 -5.80 1.13 18.23
CA ARG A 380 -6.88 1.03 17.22
C ARG A 380 -7.68 2.31 17.02
N LYS A 381 -7.53 3.28 17.90
CA LYS A 381 -7.78 4.68 17.57
C LYS A 381 -6.44 5.26 17.18
N ALA A 382 -6.36 6.00 16.07
CA ALA A 382 -5.31 7.00 15.93
C ALA A 382 -5.20 7.72 17.27
N VAL A 383 -3.98 7.88 17.80
CA VAL A 383 -3.75 8.72 18.97
C VAL A 383 -4.43 10.05 18.64
N SER A 384 -5.62 10.29 19.19
CA SER A 384 -6.08 11.65 19.41
C SER A 384 -4.95 12.26 20.19
N GLU A 385 -4.35 13.30 19.63
CA GLU A 385 -3.41 14.23 20.25
C GLU A 385 -3.02 13.78 21.65
N ARG A 386 -1.79 13.28 21.80
CA ARG A 386 -1.20 13.03 23.12
C ARG A 386 -1.64 14.18 24.02
N GLU A 387 -2.31 13.86 25.14
CA GLU A 387 -2.35 14.81 26.24
C GLU A 387 -0.90 15.25 26.50
N PRO A 388 -0.66 16.57 26.61
CA PRO A 388 0.69 17.12 26.62
C PRO A 388 1.38 16.67 27.90
N THR A 389 2.10 15.57 27.82
CA THR A 389 3.04 15.18 28.86
C THR A 389 4.28 16.03 28.68
N ASP A 390 4.33 17.10 29.48
CA ASP A 390 5.47 17.98 29.72
C ASP A 390 6.22 18.37 28.44
N GLU A 391 5.54 19.22 27.66
CA GLU A 391 6.23 20.15 26.76
C GLU A 391 7.36 20.83 27.52
N ILE A 392 8.60 20.54 27.13
CA ILE A 392 9.63 21.57 27.18
C ILE A 392 9.15 22.63 26.19
N GLN A 393 8.34 23.58 26.67
CA GLN A 393 8.03 24.81 25.97
C GLN A 393 9.34 25.54 25.73
N ILE A 394 9.94 25.31 24.56
CA ILE A 394 10.84 26.28 23.98
C ILE A 394 9.93 27.27 23.27
N SER A 395 9.47 28.28 24.02
CA SER A 395 8.73 29.40 23.46
C SER A 395 9.65 30.15 22.49
N LEU A 396 9.53 29.87 21.20
CA LEU A 396 9.90 30.85 20.19
C LEU A 396 8.77 31.89 20.16
N VAL A 397 8.89 32.87 21.07
CA VAL A 397 8.19 34.17 21.10
C VAL A 397 6.65 34.09 21.10
N GLY A 398 6.04 34.54 22.20
CA GLY A 398 4.57 34.68 22.32
C GLY A 398 3.96 35.62 21.27
N PRO A 399 2.63 35.60 21.09
CA PRO A 399 1.96 36.36 20.04
C PRO A 399 2.11 37.85 20.32
N VAL A 400 3.01 38.50 19.59
CA VAL A 400 3.01 39.95 19.42
C VAL A 400 2.16 40.20 18.19
N ALA A 401 0.96 40.73 18.40
CA ALA A 401 0.19 41.32 17.31
C ALA A 401 1.04 42.44 16.68
N GLY A 402 1.59 42.18 15.50
CA GLY A 402 2.39 43.13 14.73
C GLY A 402 3.54 42.47 13.97
N ASP A 403 3.36 42.37 12.64
CA ASP A 403 4.38 42.20 11.59
C ASP A 403 4.98 40.77 11.41
N ASP A 404 4.43 40.00 10.46
CA ASP A 404 4.87 38.63 10.09
C ASP A 404 6.27 38.54 9.46
N THR A 405 6.84 39.69 9.05
CA THR A 405 8.29 39.78 8.78
C THR A 405 9.11 39.29 9.97
N ASN A 406 8.56 39.33 11.18
CA ASN A 406 9.22 38.88 12.40
C ASN A 406 9.32 37.35 12.52
N VAL A 407 8.36 36.57 12.00
CA VAL A 407 8.37 35.08 12.09
C VAL A 407 9.39 34.49 11.12
N SER A 408 9.39 34.93 9.85
CA SER A 408 10.39 34.48 8.88
C SER A 408 11.80 34.91 9.29
N ASN A 409 11.97 36.12 9.85
CA ASN A 409 13.26 36.58 10.36
C ASN A 409 13.71 35.80 11.60
N ALA A 410 12.78 35.44 12.49
CA ALA A 410 13.07 34.60 13.66
C ALA A 410 13.48 33.18 13.24
N LEU A 411 12.79 32.58 12.27
CA LEU A 411 13.18 31.28 11.73
C LEU A 411 14.54 31.35 11.04
N GLU A 412 14.81 32.36 10.21
CA GLU A 412 16.14 32.54 9.59
C GLU A 412 17.25 32.62 10.64
N ALA A 413 17.05 33.41 11.71
CA ALA A 413 17.98 33.50 12.82
C ALA A 413 18.15 32.14 13.54
N PHE A 414 17.06 31.40 13.75
CA PHE A 414 17.08 30.08 14.37
C PHE A 414 17.81 29.04 13.51
N LEU A 415 17.65 29.09 12.18
CA LEU A 415 18.36 28.21 11.24
C LEU A 415 19.86 28.56 11.18
N ALA A 416 20.21 29.84 11.26
CA ALA A 416 21.59 30.30 11.24
C ALA A 416 22.38 29.94 12.51
N ASP A 417 21.71 29.78 13.66
CA ASP A 417 22.36 29.45 14.93
C ASP A 417 23.01 28.05 14.88
N LYS A 418 24.32 28.02 15.12
CA LYS A 418 25.14 26.81 15.11
C LYS A 418 24.85 25.89 16.30
N ASN A 419 24.26 26.41 17.38
CA ASN A 419 23.87 25.64 18.55
C ASN A 419 22.67 24.72 18.27
N ASN A 420 21.84 25.07 17.27
CA ASN A 420 20.70 24.27 16.88
C ASN A 420 21.14 23.08 16.03
N ASN A 421 20.83 21.88 16.51
CA ASN A 421 21.09 20.65 15.77
C ASN A 421 20.16 20.53 14.55
N PHE A 422 20.41 19.52 13.70
CA PHE A 422 19.62 19.32 12.49
C PHE A 422 18.14 19.07 12.78
N SER A 423 17.83 18.23 13.77
CA SER A 423 16.44 17.85 14.09
C SER A 423 15.63 19.04 14.62
N GLN A 424 16.25 19.91 15.42
CA GLN A 424 15.63 21.16 15.86
C GLN A 424 15.32 22.09 14.68
N ARG A 425 16.29 22.28 13.77
CA ARG A 425 16.08 23.07 12.55
C ARG A 425 14.99 22.46 11.66
N PHE A 426 15.01 21.15 11.48
CA PHE A 426 14.03 20.43 10.65
C PHE A 426 12.61 20.61 11.18
N ASN A 427 12.41 20.45 12.50
CA ASN A 427 11.12 20.64 13.14
C ASN A 427 10.64 22.09 13.03
N ALA A 428 11.52 23.07 13.26
CA ALA A 428 11.17 24.48 13.11
C ALA A 428 10.74 24.84 11.67
N VAL A 429 11.40 24.25 10.65
CA VAL A 429 10.96 24.44 9.25
C VAL A 429 9.63 23.72 8.98
N ARG A 430 9.40 22.55 9.58
CA ARG A 430 8.10 21.85 9.46
C ARG A 430 6.96 22.65 10.06
N GLU A 431 7.16 23.20 11.26
CA GLU A 431 6.19 24.09 11.91
C GLU A 431 5.89 25.32 11.06
N TYR A 432 6.92 25.92 10.44
CA TYR A 432 6.72 27.00 9.49
C TYR A 432 5.97 26.57 8.23
N LEU A 433 6.30 25.42 7.63
CA LEU A 433 5.54 24.89 6.49
C LEU A 433 4.07 24.62 6.85
N ASP A 434 3.77 24.25 8.09
CA ASP A 434 2.41 24.01 8.58
C ASP A 434 1.61 25.30 8.79
N SER A 435 2.26 26.46 8.94
CA SER A 435 1.60 27.77 9.03
C SER A 435 1.28 28.41 7.66
N LEU A 436 1.85 27.88 6.58
CA LEU A 436 1.63 28.38 5.22
C LEU A 436 0.18 28.17 4.78
N ALA A 437 -0.29 28.99 3.82
CA ALA A 437 -1.66 28.99 3.29
C ALA A 437 -2.01 27.74 2.46
N LYS A 438 -1.97 26.57 3.09
CA LYS A 438 -2.27 25.25 2.56
C LYS A 438 -2.76 24.34 3.68
N PRO A 439 -3.52 23.26 3.40
CA PRO A 439 -3.76 22.24 4.42
C PRO A 439 -2.43 21.65 4.91
N VAL A 440 -2.32 21.41 6.21
CA VAL A 440 -1.15 20.78 6.86
C VAL A 440 -0.79 19.47 6.14
N GLY A 441 0.50 19.29 5.80
CA GLY A 441 1.00 18.12 5.09
C GLY A 441 0.58 17.97 3.61
N SER A 442 -0.22 18.88 3.04
CA SER A 442 -0.80 18.71 1.69
C SER A 442 0.21 18.71 0.54
N LEU A 443 1.45 19.18 0.74
CA LEU A 443 2.51 19.10 -0.28
C LEU A 443 3.37 17.82 -0.16
N GLY A 444 3.06 16.94 0.81
CA GLY A 444 3.64 15.61 0.93
C GLY A 444 5.17 15.62 0.98
N THR A 445 5.81 14.82 0.12
CA THR A 445 7.28 14.67 0.05
C THR A 445 8.01 16.00 -0.17
N LEU A 446 7.40 16.98 -0.83
CA LEU A 446 8.02 18.30 -1.04
C LEU A 446 8.30 19.00 0.29
N GLU A 447 7.44 18.83 1.29
CA GLU A 447 7.64 19.43 2.61
C GLU A 447 8.84 18.81 3.33
N ASP A 448 9.03 17.49 3.23
CA ASP A 448 10.22 16.82 3.78
C ASP A 448 11.50 17.34 3.12
N TRP A 449 11.49 17.44 1.78
CA TRP A 449 12.63 17.91 1.01
C TRP A 449 12.95 19.37 1.34
N ALA A 450 11.94 20.23 1.42
CA ALA A 450 12.07 21.63 1.80
C ALA A 450 12.70 21.75 3.19
N SER A 451 12.18 21.02 4.19
CA SER A 451 12.72 21.01 5.55
C SER A 451 14.17 20.54 5.61
N ARG A 452 14.56 19.52 4.85
CA ARG A 452 15.96 19.04 4.78
C ARG A 452 16.89 20.06 4.16
N LEU A 453 16.51 20.59 3.00
CA LEU A 453 17.27 21.60 2.26
C LEU A 453 17.48 22.85 3.13
N ALA A 454 16.40 23.41 3.70
CA ALA A 454 16.47 24.57 4.59
C ALA A 454 17.31 24.31 5.83
N SER A 455 17.15 23.15 6.47
CA SER A 455 17.89 22.81 7.68
C SER A 455 19.37 22.62 7.43
N ILE A 456 19.75 21.97 6.33
CA ILE A 456 21.15 21.73 5.97
C ILE A 456 21.83 23.01 5.53
N GLN A 457 21.18 23.80 4.68
CA GLN A 457 21.70 25.05 4.17
C GLN A 457 21.58 26.21 5.16
N ARG A 458 20.82 26.02 6.25
CA ARG A 458 20.59 26.99 7.33
C ARG A 458 19.97 28.29 6.81
N SER A 459 18.98 28.15 5.94
CA SER A 459 18.23 29.28 5.40
C SER A 459 16.81 28.85 5.07
N ILE A 460 15.87 29.77 5.25
CA ILE A 460 14.46 29.68 4.84
C ILE A 460 14.29 29.89 3.33
N THR A 461 15.36 30.34 2.65
CA THR A 461 15.44 30.44 1.19
C THR A 461 16.46 29.44 0.62
N PRO A 462 16.32 28.13 0.90
CA PRO A 462 17.27 27.15 0.40
C PRO A 462 17.27 27.09 -1.11
N LYS A 463 18.35 26.60 -1.70
CA LYS A 463 18.53 26.51 -3.15
C LYS A 463 18.79 25.08 -3.60
N ALA A 464 18.38 24.78 -4.81
CA ALA A 464 18.74 23.56 -5.53
C ALA A 464 19.13 23.91 -6.97
N ASP A 465 19.82 25.04 -7.11
CA ASP A 465 20.15 25.62 -8.42
C ASP A 465 21.40 24.97 -8.98
N ARG A 466 22.47 24.89 -8.17
CA ARG A 466 23.77 24.34 -8.53
C ARG A 466 23.81 22.86 -8.21
N VAL A 467 23.56 22.05 -9.23
CA VAL A 467 23.50 20.60 -9.12
C VAL A 467 24.61 19.94 -9.94
N ALA A 468 25.30 18.98 -9.34
CA ALA A 468 26.25 18.12 -10.03
C ALA A 468 25.85 16.65 -9.94
N CYS A 469 26.05 15.89 -11.01
CA CYS A 469 25.85 14.46 -11.05
C CYS A 469 27.20 13.75 -11.21
N ILE A 470 27.57 12.93 -10.23
CA ILE A 470 28.84 12.19 -10.19
C ILE A 470 28.52 10.70 -10.34
N LEU A 471 28.92 10.13 -11.48
CA LEU A 471 28.79 8.70 -11.75
C LEU A 471 30.11 8.01 -11.46
N PHE A 472 30.09 6.92 -10.69
CA PHE A 472 31.26 6.07 -10.49
C PHE A 472 31.15 4.78 -11.30
N ALA A 473 32.22 4.40 -11.98
CA ALA A 473 32.23 3.23 -12.87
C ALA A 473 33.24 2.18 -12.43
N ALA A 474 32.79 0.92 -12.33
CA ALA A 474 33.64 -0.24 -12.07
C ALA A 474 33.01 -1.54 -12.57
N ASP A 475 33.85 -2.55 -12.83
CA ASP A 475 33.40 -3.89 -13.23
C ASP A 475 33.35 -4.86 -12.06
N HIS A 476 32.43 -5.82 -12.10
CA HIS A 476 32.25 -6.82 -11.05
C HIS A 476 32.74 -8.20 -11.48
N GLY A 477 33.58 -8.83 -10.66
CA GLY A 477 34.10 -10.17 -10.95
C GLY A 477 33.01 -11.24 -11.02
N VAL A 478 31.93 -11.09 -10.24
CA VAL A 478 30.77 -12.00 -10.26
C VAL A 478 30.04 -11.98 -11.61
N ALA A 479 30.14 -10.90 -12.37
CA ALA A 479 29.44 -10.75 -13.65
C ALA A 479 30.21 -11.30 -14.84
N LYS A 480 31.48 -11.67 -14.66
CA LYS A 480 32.26 -12.36 -15.70
C LYS A 480 31.61 -13.67 -16.09
N ASP A 481 31.97 -14.18 -17.27
CA ASP A 481 31.51 -15.48 -17.70
C ASP A 481 32.05 -16.59 -16.80
N ILE A 482 31.28 -17.68 -16.69
CA ILE A 482 31.68 -18.86 -15.90
C ILE A 482 33.04 -19.39 -16.40
N ALA A 483 33.28 -19.35 -17.72
CA ALA A 483 34.56 -19.72 -18.32
C ALA A 483 35.74 -18.84 -17.86
N ASP A 484 35.47 -17.58 -17.47
CA ASP A 484 36.43 -16.61 -16.97
C ASP A 484 36.43 -16.50 -15.44
N GLY A 485 35.79 -17.46 -14.74
CA GLY A 485 35.74 -17.55 -13.28
C GLY A 485 34.69 -16.67 -12.60
N GLY A 486 33.73 -16.13 -13.35
CA GLY A 486 32.56 -15.42 -12.80
C GLY A 486 31.32 -16.32 -12.67
N MET A 487 30.13 -15.69 -12.58
CA MET A 487 28.84 -16.39 -12.42
C MET A 487 27.84 -16.06 -13.55
N SER A 488 28.20 -15.22 -14.53
CA SER A 488 27.30 -14.70 -15.58
C SER A 488 25.98 -14.19 -15.00
N CYS A 489 26.03 -13.29 -14.02
CA CYS A 489 24.87 -12.81 -13.26
C CYS A 489 24.06 -11.70 -13.97
N SER A 490 24.44 -11.32 -15.19
CA SER A 490 23.85 -10.25 -15.99
C SER A 490 23.49 -10.76 -17.39
N ALA A 491 22.46 -10.16 -18.00
CA ALA A 491 22.10 -10.41 -19.39
C ALA A 491 23.09 -9.79 -20.40
N TYR A 492 23.94 -8.87 -19.94
CA TYR A 492 24.94 -8.20 -20.76
C TYR A 492 26.35 -8.64 -20.35
N PRO A 493 27.29 -8.81 -21.29
CA PRO A 493 28.66 -9.16 -20.97
C PRO A 493 29.36 -8.01 -20.24
N ALA A 494 30.33 -8.34 -19.38
CA ALA A 494 31.06 -7.37 -18.56
C ALA A 494 31.72 -6.23 -19.39
N SER A 495 32.08 -6.49 -20.65
CA SER A 495 32.65 -5.49 -21.56
C SER A 495 31.70 -4.32 -21.90
N VAL A 496 30.41 -4.41 -21.57
CA VAL A 496 29.42 -3.35 -21.82
C VAL A 496 29.64 -2.13 -20.94
N SER A 497 30.11 -2.27 -19.68
CA SER A 497 30.33 -1.12 -18.79
C SER A 497 31.22 -0.06 -19.43
N LYS A 498 32.33 -0.49 -20.05
CA LYS A 498 33.25 0.40 -20.76
C LYS A 498 32.60 1.10 -21.95
N LYS A 499 31.74 0.40 -22.70
CA LYS A 499 31.01 1.00 -23.84
C LYS A 499 30.03 2.07 -23.39
N ILE A 500 29.35 1.86 -22.25
CA ILE A 500 28.46 2.86 -21.64
C ILE A 500 29.27 4.10 -21.23
N VAL A 501 30.41 3.93 -20.55
CA VAL A 501 31.27 5.06 -20.16
C VAL A 501 31.81 5.84 -21.37
N LEU A 502 32.17 5.17 -22.46
CA LEU A 502 32.53 5.84 -23.71
C LEU A 502 31.34 6.59 -24.34
N GLY A 503 30.13 6.04 -24.23
CA GLY A 503 28.90 6.71 -24.65
C GLY A 503 28.62 7.96 -23.81
N LEU A 504 28.80 7.89 -22.50
CA LEU A 504 28.70 9.02 -21.57
C LEU A 504 29.71 10.12 -21.92
N ASP A 505 30.98 9.76 -22.16
CA ASP A 505 32.02 10.74 -22.53
C ASP A 505 31.72 11.45 -23.87
N LYS A 506 31.08 10.74 -24.80
CA LYS A 506 30.64 11.30 -26.08
C LYS A 506 29.31 12.05 -25.98
N GLY A 507 28.67 12.10 -24.82
CA GLY A 507 27.38 12.77 -24.62
C GLY A 507 26.17 12.02 -25.21
N LEU A 508 26.30 10.71 -25.47
CA LEU A 508 25.30 9.89 -26.17
C LEU A 508 24.40 9.06 -25.23
N ALA A 509 24.76 8.93 -23.96
CA ALA A 509 24.02 8.13 -23.00
C ALA A 509 22.82 8.87 -22.40
N GLY A 510 21.88 8.13 -21.81
CA GLY A 510 20.63 8.70 -21.28
C GLY A 510 20.88 9.73 -20.18
N ALA A 511 21.85 9.49 -19.28
CA ALA A 511 22.23 10.46 -18.26
C ALA A 511 22.73 11.79 -18.85
N CYS A 512 23.41 11.80 -20.00
CA CYS A 512 23.84 13.04 -20.65
C CYS A 512 22.66 13.89 -21.10
N VAL A 513 21.62 13.26 -21.66
CA VAL A 513 20.41 13.95 -22.11
C VAL A 513 19.67 14.56 -20.93
N LEU A 514 19.49 13.79 -19.85
CA LEU A 514 18.79 14.26 -18.66
C LEU A 514 19.59 15.33 -17.90
N ALA A 515 20.91 15.20 -17.80
CA ALA A 515 21.77 16.20 -17.19
C ALA A 515 21.70 17.53 -17.95
N LYS A 516 21.81 17.48 -19.29
CA LYS A 516 21.65 18.67 -20.13
C LYS A 516 20.24 19.29 -20.01
N CYS A 517 19.19 18.47 -19.94
CA CYS A 517 17.82 18.94 -19.80
C CYS A 517 17.56 19.68 -18.48
N ASN A 518 18.28 19.30 -17.42
CA ASN A 518 18.09 19.85 -16.07
C ASN A 518 19.18 20.86 -15.66
N ASP A 519 20.09 21.20 -16.58
CA ASP A 519 21.26 22.05 -16.35
C ASP A 519 22.14 21.54 -15.20
N VAL A 520 22.56 20.28 -15.31
CA VAL A 520 23.37 19.57 -14.31
C VAL A 520 24.74 19.26 -14.88
N ASP A 521 25.80 19.58 -14.11
CA ASP A 521 27.18 19.19 -14.46
C ASP A 521 27.34 17.68 -14.28
N LEU A 522 27.61 16.96 -15.37
CA LEU A 522 27.77 15.50 -15.35
C LEU A 522 29.24 15.12 -15.39
N ARG A 523 29.67 14.32 -14.41
CA ARG A 523 31.03 13.80 -14.29
C ARG A 523 31.00 12.28 -14.15
N VAL A 524 31.85 11.58 -14.88
CA VAL A 524 31.98 10.12 -14.79
C VAL A 524 33.39 9.75 -14.36
N ILE A 525 33.50 9.01 -13.28
CA ILE A 525 34.78 8.66 -12.66
C ILE A 525 34.95 7.14 -12.73
N ASP A 526 35.92 6.69 -13.54
CA ASP A 526 36.37 5.30 -13.55
C ASP A 526 37.22 5.03 -12.30
N VAL A 527 36.68 4.18 -11.42
CA VAL A 527 37.32 3.73 -10.17
C VAL A 527 37.69 2.24 -10.21
N GLY A 528 37.27 1.51 -11.25
CA GLY A 528 37.48 0.07 -11.29
C GLY A 528 37.11 -0.66 -12.58
N LEU A 529 37.13 -0.01 -13.75
CA LEU A 529 36.92 -0.73 -15.02
C LEU A 529 38.11 -1.62 -15.39
N ALA A 530 37.86 -2.86 -15.82
CA ALA A 530 38.89 -3.89 -16.05
C ALA A 530 39.95 -3.52 -17.10
N ASP A 531 39.52 -2.93 -18.21
CA ASP A 531 40.42 -2.48 -19.29
C ASP A 531 40.75 -0.98 -19.24
N GLY A 532 40.32 -0.29 -18.18
CA GLY A 532 40.40 1.16 -18.03
C GLY A 532 39.92 1.97 -19.25
N LEU A 533 40.26 3.25 -19.26
CA LEU A 533 39.93 4.18 -20.36
C LEU A 533 41.09 4.36 -21.38
N SER A 534 42.29 3.85 -21.09
CA SER A 534 43.52 4.13 -21.85
C SER A 534 43.63 3.47 -23.23
N LYS A 535 42.80 2.46 -23.55
CA LYS A 535 42.88 1.68 -24.81
C LYS A 535 41.85 2.10 -25.88
N CYS A 536 41.18 3.23 -25.75
CA CYS A 536 40.14 3.68 -26.68
C CYS A 536 40.25 5.19 -26.97
N GLU A 537 39.73 5.65 -28.12
CA GLU A 537 39.53 7.07 -28.37
C GLU A 537 38.53 7.64 -27.34
N TRP A 538 39.03 8.51 -26.48
CA TRP A 538 38.33 9.11 -25.35
C TRP A 538 38.61 10.62 -25.33
N THR A 539 37.58 11.44 -25.12
CA THR A 539 37.68 12.91 -25.20
C THR A 539 38.06 13.55 -23.89
N GLY A 540 37.77 12.89 -22.76
CA GLY A 540 38.06 13.38 -21.42
C GLY A 540 37.23 14.56 -20.96
N LYS A 541 36.10 14.81 -21.63
CA LYS A 541 35.22 15.95 -21.34
C LYS A 541 34.30 15.69 -20.16
N ILE A 542 33.75 14.47 -20.07
CA ILE A 542 32.76 14.09 -19.05
C ILE A 542 33.30 12.95 -18.20
N ALA A 543 33.87 11.92 -18.83
CA ALA A 543 34.45 10.79 -18.12
C ALA A 543 35.94 11.01 -17.89
N ARG A 544 36.50 10.47 -16.79
CA ARG A 544 37.94 10.32 -16.55
C ARG A 544 38.24 9.19 -15.55
N SER A 545 39.47 8.68 -15.55
CA SER A 545 39.91 7.76 -14.49
C SER A 545 40.29 8.53 -13.22
N SER A 546 39.91 7.99 -12.06
CA SER A 546 40.35 8.54 -10.77
C SER A 546 41.86 8.42 -10.63
N LYS A 547 42.50 9.43 -10.04
CA LYS A 547 43.92 9.36 -9.65
C LYS A 547 44.18 8.28 -8.57
N SER A 548 43.13 7.83 -7.88
CA SER A 548 43.18 6.79 -6.86
C SER A 548 42.67 5.44 -7.36
N LYS A 549 42.48 5.26 -8.66
CA LYS A 549 42.13 3.96 -9.23
C LYS A 549 43.31 2.99 -9.07
N ILE A 550 43.07 1.90 -8.36
CA ILE A 550 44.07 0.82 -8.19
C ILE A 550 43.59 -0.55 -8.62
N ILE A 551 42.32 -0.70 -9.01
CA ILE A 551 41.76 -1.99 -9.43
C ILE A 551 41.28 -1.98 -10.88
N GLY A 552 41.32 -3.15 -11.51
CA GLY A 552 40.74 -3.45 -12.82
C GLY A 552 39.55 -4.42 -12.70
N GLY A 553 38.53 -4.00 -11.96
CA GLY A 553 37.36 -4.82 -11.62
C GLY A 553 37.54 -5.60 -10.32
N THR A 554 36.42 -5.88 -9.64
CA THR A 554 36.44 -6.67 -8.40
C THR A 554 36.69 -8.15 -8.69
N LYS A 555 37.07 -8.91 -7.67
CA LYS A 555 37.12 -10.39 -7.76
C LYS A 555 35.72 -10.98 -7.66
N ASN A 556 35.56 -12.24 -8.08
CA ASN A 556 34.33 -12.97 -7.85
C ASN A 556 34.16 -13.24 -6.35
N PHE A 557 33.12 -12.66 -5.75
CA PHE A 557 32.88 -12.77 -4.32
C PHE A 557 32.32 -14.15 -3.89
N CYS A 558 31.91 -15.00 -4.83
CA CYS A 558 31.49 -16.37 -4.53
C CYS A 558 32.69 -17.28 -4.19
N THR A 559 33.91 -16.88 -4.57
CA THR A 559 35.13 -17.70 -4.40
C THR A 559 36.24 -17.00 -3.61
N SER A 560 36.11 -15.71 -3.33
CA SER A 560 37.10 -14.90 -2.63
C SER A 560 36.49 -13.60 -2.09
N ASN A 561 37.27 -12.73 -1.44
CA ASN A 561 36.83 -11.35 -1.18
C ASN A 561 36.80 -10.54 -2.48
N ALA A 562 35.73 -9.76 -2.69
CA ALA A 562 35.60 -8.85 -3.83
C ALA A 562 36.75 -7.83 -3.90
N LEU A 563 37.13 -7.30 -2.75
CA LEU A 563 38.15 -6.26 -2.56
C LEU A 563 39.08 -6.60 -1.37
N SER A 564 40.28 -6.01 -1.36
CA SER A 564 41.13 -5.93 -0.17
C SER A 564 40.66 -4.79 0.76
N SER A 565 41.18 -4.75 2.00
CA SER A 565 40.87 -3.64 2.90
C SER A 565 41.38 -2.30 2.34
N GLU A 566 42.59 -2.32 1.78
CA GLU A 566 43.23 -1.17 1.15
C GLU A 566 42.46 -0.70 -0.09
N GLU A 567 41.92 -1.62 -0.87
CA GLU A 567 41.07 -1.32 -2.03
C GLU A 567 39.76 -0.66 -1.61
N VAL A 568 39.10 -1.12 -0.53
CA VAL A 568 37.90 -0.47 0.02
C VAL A 568 38.20 0.95 0.45
N ASP A 569 39.26 1.16 1.26
CA ASP A 569 39.65 2.48 1.75
C ASP A 569 39.99 3.44 0.61
N GLN A 570 40.64 2.93 -0.44
CA GLN A 570 40.98 3.72 -1.62
C GLN A 570 39.76 4.09 -2.47
N CYS A 571 38.80 3.18 -2.63
CA CYS A 571 37.55 3.50 -3.33
C CYS A 571 36.74 4.57 -2.58
N ILE A 572 36.60 4.43 -1.26
CA ILE A 572 35.96 5.44 -0.42
C ILE A 572 36.68 6.79 -0.53
N ARG A 573 38.02 6.78 -0.47
CA ARG A 573 38.83 8.00 -0.64
C ARG A 573 38.66 8.64 -2.01
N ALA A 574 38.59 7.84 -3.08
CA ALA A 574 38.33 8.33 -4.42
C ALA A 574 36.97 9.05 -4.48
N GLY A 575 35.93 8.42 -3.90
CA GLY A 575 34.60 9.02 -3.74
C GLY A 575 34.61 10.36 -3.03
N LYS A 576 35.27 10.42 -1.86
CA LYS A 576 35.42 11.64 -1.08
C LYS A 576 36.12 12.74 -1.87
N MET A 577 37.29 12.47 -2.43
CA MET A 577 38.08 13.48 -3.14
C MET A 577 37.40 14.01 -4.40
N GLU A 578 36.74 13.14 -5.18
CA GLU A 578 36.05 13.57 -6.40
C GLU A 578 34.79 14.37 -6.10
N THR A 579 34.09 14.04 -5.00
CA THR A 579 32.95 14.81 -4.51
C THR A 579 33.39 16.17 -3.95
N ALA A 580 34.41 16.19 -3.11
CA ALA A 580 35.03 17.41 -2.57
C ALA A 580 35.42 18.39 -3.67
N LYS A 581 36.20 17.89 -4.64
CA LYS A 581 36.63 18.67 -5.80
C LYS A 581 35.44 19.25 -6.58
N THR A 582 34.40 18.44 -6.80
CA THR A 582 33.22 18.89 -7.55
C THR A 582 32.44 19.96 -6.78
N ILE A 583 32.26 19.79 -5.47
CA ILE A 583 31.62 20.81 -4.61
C ILE A 583 32.46 22.09 -4.59
N ASP A 584 33.79 21.99 -4.47
CA ASP A 584 34.68 23.16 -4.43
C ASP A 584 34.69 23.94 -5.75
N GLU A 585 34.61 23.25 -6.89
CA GLU A 585 34.62 23.87 -8.22
C GLU A 585 33.28 24.52 -8.59
N LEU A 586 32.16 23.91 -8.20
CA LEU A 586 30.82 24.32 -8.65
C LEU A 586 30.00 25.01 -7.56
N GLY A 587 30.40 24.90 -6.30
CA GLY A 587 29.63 25.36 -5.14
C GLY A 587 28.28 24.66 -5.04
N CYS A 588 28.23 23.33 -5.17
CA CYS A 588 26.98 22.58 -5.28
C CYS A 588 26.05 22.78 -4.08
N ASP A 589 24.77 23.00 -4.35
CA ASP A 589 23.70 22.97 -3.34
C ASP A 589 23.21 21.52 -3.13
N VAL A 590 23.18 20.75 -4.23
CA VAL A 590 22.75 19.34 -4.28
C VAL A 590 23.71 18.54 -5.16
N VAL A 591 23.99 17.30 -4.77
CA VAL A 591 24.71 16.33 -5.61
C VAL A 591 23.84 15.11 -5.90
N VAL A 592 23.90 14.63 -7.13
CA VAL A 592 23.31 13.36 -7.56
C VAL A 592 24.44 12.36 -7.68
N PHE A 593 24.29 11.18 -7.07
CA PHE A 593 25.18 10.06 -7.34
C PHE A 593 24.52 9.08 -8.29
N GLY A 594 25.33 8.49 -9.14
CA GLY A 594 24.94 7.36 -9.95
C GLY A 594 26.13 6.45 -10.21
N GLU A 595 25.91 5.44 -11.04
CA GLU A 595 26.85 4.34 -11.20
C GLU A 595 26.82 3.79 -12.62
N VAL A 596 27.90 3.09 -12.99
CA VAL A 596 27.95 2.21 -14.15
C VAL A 596 28.74 0.96 -13.77
N GLY A 597 28.08 -0.20 -13.73
CA GLY A 597 28.79 -1.46 -13.53
C GLY A 597 27.94 -2.69 -13.78
N ILE A 598 28.32 -3.51 -14.77
CA ILE A 598 27.65 -4.79 -14.98
C ILE A 598 27.89 -5.71 -13.77
N GLY A 599 26.81 -6.15 -13.13
CA GLY A 599 26.81 -7.02 -11.93
C GLY A 599 26.41 -6.33 -10.63
N ASN A 600 26.41 -5.00 -10.60
CA ASN A 600 26.10 -4.16 -9.44
C ASN A 600 24.77 -4.49 -8.72
N THR A 601 23.70 -4.89 -9.41
CA THR A 601 22.41 -5.24 -8.79
C THR A 601 22.52 -6.51 -7.96
N THR A 602 23.28 -7.50 -8.43
CA THR A 602 23.59 -8.71 -7.68
C THR A 602 24.45 -8.35 -6.47
N THR A 603 25.49 -7.54 -6.67
CA THR A 603 26.37 -7.03 -5.60
C THR A 603 25.58 -6.28 -4.52
N SER A 604 24.66 -5.39 -4.91
CA SER A 604 23.78 -4.64 -4.00
C SER A 604 22.85 -5.54 -3.19
N ALA A 605 22.23 -6.55 -3.84
CA ALA A 605 21.40 -7.53 -3.14
C ALA A 605 22.23 -8.34 -2.12
N THR A 606 23.45 -8.76 -2.49
CA THR A 606 24.36 -9.46 -1.57
C THR A 606 24.76 -8.57 -0.39
N LEU A 607 25.13 -7.30 -0.64
CA LEU A 607 25.48 -6.35 0.41
C LEU A 607 24.34 -6.17 1.42
N ILE A 608 23.11 -5.95 0.94
CA ILE A 608 21.94 -5.78 1.82
C ILE A 608 21.68 -7.05 2.61
N SER A 609 21.73 -8.22 1.98
CA SER A 609 21.53 -9.49 2.67
C SER A 609 22.57 -9.71 3.77
N CYS A 610 23.85 -9.50 3.46
CA CYS A 610 24.94 -9.64 4.44
C CYS A 610 24.81 -8.66 5.62
N LEU A 611 24.38 -7.41 5.36
CA LEU A 611 24.31 -6.37 6.39
C LEU A 611 23.06 -6.48 7.26
N THR A 612 21.92 -6.87 6.70
CA THR A 612 20.62 -6.88 7.38
C THR A 612 20.19 -8.28 7.84
N GLY A 613 20.68 -9.33 7.17
CA GLY A 613 20.22 -10.72 7.35
C GLY A 613 18.91 -11.05 6.64
N LYS A 614 18.42 -10.18 5.74
CA LYS A 614 17.20 -10.43 4.95
C LYS A 614 17.43 -11.51 3.89
N ASN A 615 16.39 -12.28 3.59
CA ASN A 615 16.47 -13.39 2.65
C ASN A 615 16.74 -12.89 1.22
N PRO A 616 17.57 -13.58 0.43
CA PRO A 616 17.89 -13.17 -0.94
C PRO A 616 16.66 -13.05 -1.86
N SER A 617 15.62 -13.85 -1.63
CA SER A 617 14.32 -13.79 -2.34
C SER A 617 13.61 -12.44 -2.23
N ASP A 618 13.83 -11.73 -1.12
CA ASP A 618 13.20 -10.45 -0.82
C ASP A 618 13.99 -9.27 -1.40
N LEU A 619 15.19 -9.54 -1.93
CA LEU A 619 16.15 -8.53 -2.37
C LEU A 619 16.35 -8.54 -3.89
N CYS A 620 16.36 -9.73 -4.49
CA CYS A 620 16.70 -9.89 -5.90
C CYS A 620 15.53 -9.50 -6.82
N GLY A 621 15.81 -8.60 -7.78
CA GLY A 621 14.98 -8.34 -8.95
C GLY A 621 15.68 -8.70 -10.26
N SER A 622 14.99 -8.51 -11.39
CA SER A 622 15.52 -8.83 -12.73
C SER A 622 16.65 -7.92 -13.20
N GLY A 623 16.90 -6.79 -12.55
CA GLY A 623 17.89 -5.79 -12.94
C GLY A 623 17.72 -5.33 -14.39
N ALA A 624 18.83 -5.27 -15.13
CA ALA A 624 18.84 -4.84 -16.53
C ALA A 624 18.10 -5.79 -17.50
N SER A 625 17.59 -6.93 -17.03
CA SER A 625 16.98 -7.97 -17.88
C SER A 625 15.45 -7.96 -17.97
N THR A 626 14.76 -7.04 -17.27
CA THR A 626 13.29 -6.90 -17.43
C THR A 626 13.00 -6.45 -18.87
N SER A 627 12.07 -7.11 -19.57
CA SER A 627 11.56 -6.64 -20.87
C SER A 627 10.25 -5.87 -20.66
N ARG A 628 9.65 -5.33 -21.73
CA ARG A 628 8.27 -4.82 -21.66
C ARG A 628 7.26 -5.94 -21.42
N ASP A 629 7.67 -7.19 -21.64
CA ASP A 629 6.84 -8.39 -21.56
C ASP A 629 6.86 -9.05 -20.17
N GLY A 630 7.68 -8.53 -19.22
CA GLY A 630 7.67 -8.96 -17.82
C GLY A 630 9.05 -9.21 -17.22
N VAL A 631 9.04 -9.83 -16.04
CA VAL A 631 10.22 -10.23 -15.26
C VAL A 631 10.73 -11.58 -15.78
N ASN A 632 12.03 -11.68 -16.06
CA ASN A 632 12.65 -12.96 -16.37
C ASN A 632 12.97 -13.72 -15.08
N GLU A 633 12.13 -14.70 -14.73
CA GLU A 633 12.24 -15.47 -13.48
C GLU A 633 13.52 -16.30 -13.39
N ASP A 634 14.07 -16.77 -14.51
CA ASP A 634 15.32 -17.55 -14.53
C ASP A 634 16.50 -16.70 -14.06
N ILE A 635 16.58 -15.45 -14.51
CA ILE A 635 17.63 -14.51 -14.09
C ILE A 635 17.49 -14.16 -12.62
N VAL A 636 16.27 -13.98 -12.12
CA VAL A 636 16.02 -13.72 -10.70
C VAL A 636 16.45 -14.91 -9.85
N THR A 637 16.06 -16.12 -10.24
CA THR A 637 16.41 -17.37 -9.55
C THR A 637 17.93 -17.56 -9.49
N LYS A 638 18.62 -17.30 -10.61
CA LYS A 638 20.09 -17.33 -10.66
C LYS A 638 20.73 -16.28 -9.75
N LYS A 639 20.19 -15.07 -9.68
CA LYS A 639 20.70 -14.06 -8.74
C LYS A 639 20.53 -14.49 -7.29
N ILE A 640 19.37 -15.05 -6.94
CA ILE A 640 19.10 -15.59 -5.60
C ILE A 640 20.16 -16.62 -5.24
N SER A 641 20.43 -17.60 -6.12
CA SER A 641 21.43 -18.63 -5.84
C SER A 641 22.85 -18.07 -5.69
N ILE A 642 23.23 -17.06 -6.49
CA ILE A 642 24.54 -16.40 -6.36
C ILE A 642 24.66 -15.68 -5.02
N VAL A 643 23.61 -14.99 -4.59
CA VAL A 643 23.58 -14.29 -3.30
C VAL A 643 23.67 -15.29 -2.15
N GLU A 644 22.92 -16.40 -2.20
CA GLU A 644 22.99 -17.48 -1.22
C GLU A 644 24.39 -18.10 -1.12
N GLU A 645 25.03 -18.35 -2.27
CA GLU A 645 26.38 -18.90 -2.33
C GLU A 645 27.41 -17.95 -1.69
N ALA A 646 27.33 -16.66 -2.00
CA ALA A 646 28.20 -15.64 -1.41
C ALA A 646 28.01 -15.53 0.12
N ILE A 647 26.77 -15.52 0.59
CA ILE A 647 26.45 -15.45 2.02
C ILE A 647 26.98 -16.68 2.75
N LYS A 648 26.84 -17.87 2.15
CA LYS A 648 27.37 -19.12 2.70
C LYS A 648 28.90 -19.09 2.78
N TYR A 649 29.57 -18.63 1.73
CA TYR A 649 31.04 -18.57 1.67
C TYR A 649 31.62 -17.63 2.73
N HIS A 650 31.08 -16.40 2.85
CA HIS A 650 31.60 -15.39 3.78
C HIS A 650 31.08 -15.54 5.22
N GLY A 651 29.96 -16.23 5.40
CA GLY A 651 29.25 -16.38 6.66
C GLY A 651 28.49 -15.12 7.06
N ALA A 652 27.19 -15.06 6.70
CA ALA A 652 26.28 -13.92 6.91
C ALA A 652 26.42 -13.22 8.27
N SER A 653 26.45 -14.01 9.35
CA SER A 653 26.48 -13.50 10.72
C SER A 653 27.72 -12.66 11.04
N LYS A 654 28.85 -12.90 10.35
CA LYS A 654 30.09 -12.14 10.53
C LYS A 654 30.05 -10.75 9.91
N LEU A 655 29.15 -10.55 8.94
CA LEU A 655 29.05 -9.32 8.15
C LEU A 655 27.88 -8.42 8.57
N LYS A 656 26.94 -8.94 9.36
CA LYS A 656 25.77 -8.18 9.83
C LYS A 656 26.17 -6.90 10.55
N GLY A 657 25.66 -5.76 10.07
CA GLY A 657 25.99 -4.42 10.61
C GLY A 657 27.47 -4.01 10.48
N GLN A 658 28.29 -4.70 9.68
CA GLN A 658 29.72 -4.44 9.55
C GLN A 658 30.06 -3.88 8.14
N PRO A 659 29.86 -2.57 7.89
CA PRO A 659 29.91 -1.99 6.54
C PRO A 659 31.24 -2.20 5.82
N TYR A 660 32.38 -1.94 6.47
CA TYR A 660 33.71 -2.13 5.86
C TYR A 660 34.02 -3.60 5.53
N LYS A 661 33.61 -4.53 6.41
CA LYS A 661 33.80 -5.97 6.17
C LYS A 661 32.91 -6.45 5.02
N ALA A 662 31.67 -5.97 4.94
CA ALA A 662 30.77 -6.31 3.85
C ALA A 662 31.28 -5.78 2.50
N LEU A 663 31.74 -4.52 2.43
CA LEU A 663 32.34 -3.95 1.21
C LEU A 663 33.56 -4.75 0.75
N LYS A 664 34.42 -5.17 1.69
CA LYS A 664 35.58 -6.03 1.40
C LYS A 664 35.14 -7.38 0.82
N ALA A 665 34.19 -8.03 1.46
CA ALA A 665 33.76 -9.38 1.13
C ALA A 665 33.01 -9.45 -0.21
N VAL A 666 32.01 -8.59 -0.38
CA VAL A 666 30.98 -8.71 -1.44
C VAL A 666 30.66 -7.38 -2.12
N GLY A 667 31.49 -6.34 -1.96
CA GLY A 667 31.22 -5.00 -2.47
C GLY A 667 31.62 -4.75 -3.92
N GLY A 668 31.23 -3.56 -4.40
CA GLY A 668 31.67 -2.96 -5.67
C GLY A 668 32.55 -1.73 -5.41
N ALA A 669 33.51 -1.47 -6.28
CA ALA A 669 34.38 -0.29 -6.13
C ALA A 669 33.63 1.03 -6.37
N GLU A 670 32.69 1.04 -7.31
CA GLU A 670 31.78 2.15 -7.54
C GLU A 670 30.82 2.36 -6.36
N ILE A 671 30.32 1.29 -5.74
CA ILE A 671 29.48 1.37 -4.54
C ILE A 671 30.28 1.98 -3.37
N ALA A 672 31.50 1.51 -3.14
CA ALA A 672 32.40 2.06 -2.13
C ALA A 672 32.76 3.53 -2.40
N ALA A 673 32.93 3.91 -3.67
CA ALA A 673 33.13 5.31 -4.05
C ALA A 673 31.89 6.18 -3.79
N ILE A 674 30.68 5.69 -4.08
CA ILE A 674 29.44 6.43 -3.75
C ILE A 674 29.30 6.59 -2.23
N VAL A 675 29.63 5.55 -1.44
CA VAL A 675 29.68 5.66 0.03
C VAL A 675 30.61 6.81 0.46
N GLY A 676 31.82 6.86 -0.10
CA GLY A 676 32.75 7.96 0.13
C GLY A 676 32.19 9.33 -0.26
N GLY A 677 31.55 9.43 -1.42
CA GLY A 677 30.93 10.67 -1.88
C GLY A 677 29.79 11.15 -0.97
N MET A 678 28.93 10.24 -0.51
CA MET A 678 27.84 10.58 0.41
C MET A 678 28.34 11.02 1.80
N LEU A 679 29.43 10.39 2.28
CA LEU A 679 30.10 10.83 3.51
C LEU A 679 30.65 12.25 3.36
N GLU A 680 31.32 12.55 2.24
CA GLU A 680 31.86 13.89 1.95
C GLU A 680 30.76 14.94 1.81
N ALA A 681 29.68 14.63 1.07
CA ALA A 681 28.53 15.52 0.92
C ALA A 681 27.92 15.86 2.29
N SER A 682 27.75 14.86 3.16
CA SER A 682 27.26 15.07 4.52
C SER A 682 28.20 15.93 5.37
N GLU A 683 29.51 15.69 5.32
CA GLU A 683 30.54 16.50 6.00
C GLU A 683 30.50 17.96 5.55
N ARG A 684 30.18 18.21 4.28
CA ARG A 684 30.11 19.54 3.67
C ARG A 684 28.73 20.20 3.73
N ASN A 685 27.74 19.55 4.35
CA ASN A 685 26.35 20.01 4.38
C ASN A 685 25.78 20.24 2.97
N VAL A 686 26.08 19.34 2.04
CA VAL A 686 25.50 19.29 0.69
C VAL A 686 24.47 18.17 0.64
N VAL A 687 23.29 18.47 0.11
CA VAL A 687 22.18 17.51 0.02
C VAL A 687 22.43 16.51 -1.10
N VAL A 688 22.02 15.26 -0.91
CA VAL A 688 22.20 14.17 -1.86
C VAL A 688 20.84 13.75 -2.42
N LEU A 689 20.67 13.87 -3.74
CA LEU A 689 19.60 13.21 -4.48
C LEU A 689 20.03 11.77 -4.78
N VAL A 690 19.38 10.82 -4.13
CA VAL A 690 19.67 9.39 -4.25
C VAL A 690 18.86 8.82 -5.40
N ASP A 691 19.53 8.24 -6.40
CA ASP A 691 18.92 7.67 -7.60
C ASP A 691 18.09 6.40 -7.31
N GLY A 692 18.53 5.23 -7.78
CA GLY A 692 17.83 3.96 -7.63
C GLY A 692 18.51 3.01 -6.64
N PHE A 693 18.26 1.71 -6.85
CA PHE A 693 18.65 0.63 -5.94
C PHE A 693 20.13 0.63 -5.51
N ILE A 694 21.07 0.82 -6.44
CA ILE A 694 22.50 0.77 -6.14
C ILE A 694 22.89 1.96 -5.25
N CYS A 695 22.43 3.16 -5.57
CA CYS A 695 22.67 4.36 -4.77
C CYS A 695 21.99 4.28 -3.40
N SER A 696 20.78 3.71 -3.31
CA SER A 696 20.13 3.45 -2.01
C SER A 696 20.92 2.44 -1.16
N THR A 697 21.54 1.43 -1.78
CA THR A 697 22.43 0.49 -1.09
C THR A 697 23.68 1.19 -0.55
N ALA A 698 24.31 2.04 -1.36
CA ALA A 698 25.45 2.85 -0.93
C ALA A 698 25.05 3.83 0.19
N ALA A 699 23.86 4.45 0.11
CA ALA A 699 23.33 5.32 1.16
C ALA A 699 23.15 4.57 2.49
N MET A 700 22.59 3.36 2.46
CA MET A 700 22.45 2.51 3.64
C MET A 700 23.81 2.21 4.29
N ILE A 701 24.82 1.86 3.48
CA ILE A 701 26.18 1.61 3.97
C ILE A 701 26.80 2.89 4.55
N ALA A 702 26.61 4.03 3.89
CA ALA A 702 27.09 5.32 4.37
C ALA A 702 26.43 5.71 5.70
N CYS A 703 25.13 5.44 5.87
CA CYS A 703 24.41 5.64 7.13
C CYS A 703 24.88 4.69 8.25
N LEU A 704 25.22 3.43 7.93
CA LEU A 704 25.83 2.51 8.89
C LEU A 704 27.22 2.99 9.36
N ILE A 705 27.97 3.66 8.49
CA ILE A 705 29.27 4.25 8.84
C ILE A 705 29.08 5.56 9.64
N ASN A 706 28.18 6.43 9.19
CA ASN A 706 27.87 7.70 9.82
C ASN A 706 26.36 8.00 9.69
N PRO A 707 25.58 7.86 10.78
CA PRO A 707 24.13 8.11 10.77
C PRO A 707 23.75 9.51 10.28
N MET A 708 24.62 10.51 10.43
CA MET A 708 24.39 11.88 9.98
C MET A 708 24.24 12.00 8.47
N VAL A 709 24.66 11.02 7.67
CA VAL A 709 24.39 10.99 6.23
C VAL A 709 22.89 11.03 5.94
N SER A 710 22.07 10.37 6.77
CA SER A 710 20.62 10.26 6.55
C SER A 710 19.92 11.63 6.50
N ARG A 711 20.44 12.64 7.20
CA ARG A 711 19.80 13.98 7.29
C ARG A 711 19.62 14.65 5.93
N GLY A 712 20.52 14.38 4.99
CA GLY A 712 20.57 15.04 3.68
C GLY A 712 20.23 14.14 2.51
N LEU A 713 19.55 13.02 2.73
CA LEU A 713 19.13 12.13 1.63
C LEU A 713 17.74 12.52 1.12
N LEU A 714 17.63 12.75 -0.17
CA LEU A 714 16.37 12.92 -0.90
C LEU A 714 16.22 11.75 -1.88
N PHE A 715 15.28 10.84 -1.63
CA PHE A 715 15.12 9.65 -2.47
C PHE A 715 14.36 9.98 -3.76
N ALA A 716 15.01 9.84 -4.91
CA ALA A 716 14.46 10.30 -6.18
C ALA A 716 13.43 9.34 -6.76
N THR A 717 13.78 8.07 -7.01
CA THR A 717 12.91 7.12 -7.71
C THR A 717 12.71 5.82 -6.96
N GLU A 718 11.49 5.30 -7.02
CA GLU A 718 11.17 3.93 -6.66
C GLU A 718 11.70 3.00 -7.76
N SER A 719 12.68 2.19 -7.39
CA SER A 719 13.32 1.19 -8.22
C SER A 719 12.42 -0.04 -8.38
N THR A 720 12.53 -0.70 -9.53
CA THR A 720 11.89 -2.01 -9.73
C THR A 720 12.60 -3.15 -8.97
N GLU A 721 13.77 -2.90 -8.39
CA GLU A 721 14.50 -3.87 -7.56
C GLU A 721 13.94 -3.90 -6.13
N LYS A 722 13.46 -5.07 -5.70
CA LYS A 722 12.82 -5.29 -4.39
C LYS A 722 13.67 -4.84 -3.21
N GLY A 723 14.99 -5.06 -3.30
CA GLY A 723 15.92 -4.72 -2.23
C GLY A 723 16.00 -3.23 -1.89
N GLN A 724 15.53 -2.31 -2.75
CA GLN A 724 15.57 -0.87 -2.42
C GLN A 724 14.72 -0.56 -1.20
N ALA A 725 13.53 -1.14 -1.09
CA ALA A 725 12.63 -0.93 0.05
C ALA A 725 13.31 -1.34 1.37
N VAL A 726 14.07 -2.44 1.37
CA VAL A 726 14.83 -2.91 2.53
C VAL A 726 15.95 -1.92 2.90
N ALA A 727 16.67 -1.39 1.92
CA ALA A 727 17.70 -0.38 2.18
C ALA A 727 17.11 0.90 2.80
N LEU A 728 15.96 1.36 2.28
CA LEU A 728 15.25 2.53 2.80
C LEU A 728 14.75 2.30 4.23
N GLU A 729 14.18 1.12 4.51
CA GLU A 729 13.74 0.73 5.85
C GLU A 729 14.90 0.76 6.86
N GLU A 730 16.07 0.25 6.46
CA GLU A 730 17.24 0.24 7.32
C GLU A 730 17.79 1.66 7.57
N ILE A 731 17.81 2.52 6.53
CA ILE A 731 18.20 3.94 6.69
C ILE A 731 17.26 4.64 7.67
N ALA A 732 15.94 4.43 7.57
CA ALA A 732 14.97 5.01 8.48
C ALA A 732 15.21 4.55 9.93
N LYS A 733 15.50 3.26 10.15
CA LYS A 733 15.86 2.73 11.48
C LYS A 733 17.13 3.38 12.04
N ILE A 734 18.16 3.51 11.23
CA ILE A 734 19.42 4.16 11.62
C ILE A 734 19.16 5.62 12.00
N ALA A 735 18.37 6.35 11.20
CA ALA A 735 18.01 7.73 11.50
C ALA A 735 17.25 7.86 12.83
N LEU A 736 16.20 7.06 13.02
CA LEU A 736 15.41 7.01 14.27
C LEU A 736 16.28 6.72 15.49
N ALA A 737 17.13 5.69 15.40
CA ALA A 737 18.03 5.29 16.49
C ALA A 737 19.02 6.40 16.90
N ASN A 738 19.24 7.38 16.02
CA ASN A 738 20.14 8.51 16.24
C ASN A 738 19.39 9.85 16.40
N SER A 739 18.08 9.83 16.65
CA SER A 739 17.25 11.03 16.82
C SER A 739 17.28 11.99 15.61
N ILE A 740 17.44 11.44 14.40
CA ILE A 740 17.39 12.16 13.13
C ILE A 740 16.03 11.86 12.48
N PRO A 741 15.26 12.87 12.05
CA PRO A 741 14.04 12.66 11.28
C PRO A 741 14.32 11.74 10.05
N PRO A 742 13.60 10.60 9.92
CA PRO A 742 13.83 9.66 8.84
C PRO A 742 13.50 10.31 7.48
N PRO A 743 14.29 10.08 6.42
CA PRO A 743 13.97 10.60 5.10
C PRO A 743 12.70 9.99 4.53
N GLU A 744 11.89 10.82 3.87
CA GLU A 744 10.67 10.37 3.21
C GLU A 744 11.00 9.45 2.01
N GLY A 745 10.05 8.57 1.66
CA GLY A 745 10.23 7.62 0.55
C GLY A 745 10.43 8.28 -0.82
N PRO A 746 10.68 7.47 -1.88
CA PRO A 746 11.02 8.00 -3.19
C PRO A 746 9.92 8.88 -3.81
N ALA A 747 10.30 10.03 -4.38
CA ALA A 747 9.36 10.99 -4.97
C ALA A 747 8.74 10.52 -6.30
N LEU A 748 9.44 9.71 -7.08
CA LEU A 748 9.03 9.28 -8.43
C LEU A 748 8.68 7.80 -8.47
N ARG A 749 7.48 7.47 -8.94
CA ARG A 749 7.04 6.10 -9.26
C ARG A 749 6.99 5.86 -10.77
N MET A 750 8.14 5.94 -11.42
CA MET A 750 8.26 5.91 -12.89
C MET A 750 8.69 4.56 -13.46
N LYS A 751 8.90 3.55 -12.60
CA LYS A 751 9.47 2.24 -12.97
C LYS A 751 10.83 2.38 -13.67
N LEU A 752 11.62 3.38 -13.26
CA LEU A 752 12.98 3.60 -13.75
C LEU A 752 13.90 2.48 -13.23
N ARG A 753 14.77 2.01 -14.11
CA ARG A 753 15.70 0.89 -13.85
C ARG A 753 16.96 0.95 -14.70
N MET A 754 17.27 2.12 -15.22
CA MET A 754 18.44 2.35 -16.07
C MET A 754 19.72 2.51 -15.24
N GLY A 755 19.63 3.07 -14.03
CA GLY A 755 20.80 3.51 -13.28
C GLY A 755 21.35 4.82 -13.82
N GLU A 756 22.67 4.98 -13.81
CA GLU A 756 23.38 6.16 -14.35
C GLU A 756 22.93 7.51 -13.74
N GLY A 757 22.30 7.52 -12.57
CA GLY A 757 21.79 8.74 -11.94
C GLY A 757 20.49 9.26 -12.56
N THR A 758 19.84 8.52 -13.45
CA THR A 758 18.70 8.99 -14.27
C THR A 758 17.47 9.40 -13.46
N GLY A 759 17.12 8.68 -12.40
CA GLY A 759 16.06 9.05 -11.47
C GLY A 759 16.42 10.30 -10.66
N GLY A 760 17.66 10.37 -10.16
CA GLY A 760 18.19 11.56 -9.48
C GLY A 760 18.15 12.82 -10.36
N LEU A 761 18.62 12.71 -11.61
CA LEU A 761 18.55 13.78 -12.61
C LEU A 761 17.11 14.19 -12.93
N SER A 762 16.19 13.23 -13.01
CA SER A 762 14.77 13.50 -13.26
C SER A 762 14.06 14.19 -12.08
N ALA A 763 14.60 14.04 -10.86
CA ALA A 763 14.04 14.63 -9.66
C ALA A 763 14.63 16.01 -9.31
N VAL A 764 15.63 16.51 -10.05
CA VAL A 764 16.19 17.86 -9.84
C VAL A 764 15.13 18.96 -9.87
N PRO A 765 14.15 18.98 -10.81
CA PRO A 765 13.08 19.95 -10.77
C PRO A 765 12.24 19.88 -9.48
N LEU A 766 12.06 18.69 -8.90
CA LEU A 766 11.31 18.54 -7.65
C LEU A 766 12.06 19.10 -6.45
N ALA A 767 13.40 18.98 -6.41
CA ALA A 767 14.22 19.63 -5.38
C ALA A 767 14.12 21.16 -5.47
N ARG A 768 14.14 21.70 -6.68
CA ARG A 768 13.91 23.15 -6.92
C ARG A 768 12.52 23.58 -6.51
N THR A 769 11.49 22.78 -6.82
CA THR A 769 10.13 23.04 -6.37
C THR A 769 10.01 23.01 -4.84
N ALA A 770 10.65 22.05 -4.17
CA ALA A 770 10.66 21.97 -2.71
C ALA A 770 11.31 23.21 -2.06
N CYS A 771 12.39 23.75 -2.64
CA CYS A 771 12.90 25.06 -2.21
C CYS A 771 11.85 26.16 -2.34
N ALA A 772 11.15 26.22 -3.48
CA ALA A 772 10.15 27.25 -3.76
C ALA A 772 8.89 27.16 -2.87
N THR A 773 8.57 26.00 -2.29
CA THR A 773 7.38 25.88 -1.42
C THR A 773 7.48 26.71 -0.15
N LEU A 774 8.71 27.05 0.29
CA LEU A 774 8.92 27.93 1.46
C LEU A 774 8.57 29.41 1.17
N SER A 775 8.29 29.76 -0.10
CA SER A 775 7.85 31.10 -0.49
C SER A 775 6.32 31.25 -0.56
N ILE A 776 5.55 30.21 -0.20
CA ILE A 776 4.10 30.32 -0.08
C ILE A 776 3.80 31.27 1.08
N GLY A 777 2.83 32.18 0.92
CA GLY A 777 2.41 33.09 1.99
C GLY A 777 1.75 32.35 3.16
N THR A 778 1.72 32.97 4.33
CA THR A 778 1.06 32.40 5.51
C THR A 778 -0.46 32.39 5.34
N LEU A 779 -1.16 31.52 6.08
CA LEU A 779 -2.62 31.52 6.06
C LEU A 779 -3.20 32.88 6.51
N GLU A 780 -2.54 33.53 7.47
CA GLU A 780 -2.91 34.86 7.98
C GLU A 780 -2.78 35.93 6.88
N GLU A 781 -1.66 35.96 6.14
CA GLU A 781 -1.47 36.87 5.00
C GLU A 781 -2.60 36.74 3.98
N VAL A 782 -3.00 35.51 3.64
CA VAL A 782 -4.06 35.26 2.65
C VAL A 782 -5.44 35.66 3.17
N LEU A 783 -5.74 35.44 4.45
CA LEU A 783 -7.02 35.81 5.06
C LEU A 783 -7.15 37.33 5.28
N ASN A 784 -6.03 38.04 5.44
CA ASN A 784 -5.97 39.49 5.63
C ASN A 784 -5.90 40.28 4.31
N LEU A 785 -6.05 39.64 3.14
CA LEU A 785 -6.14 40.32 1.85
C LEU A 785 -7.46 41.12 1.75
N GLU A 786 -7.46 42.36 2.23
CA GLU A 786 -8.51 43.33 1.91
C GLU A 786 -8.39 43.76 0.44
N GLY A 787 -9.32 43.29 -0.40
CA GLY A 787 -9.83 44.01 -1.58
C GLY A 787 -8.84 44.66 -2.54
N THR A 788 -7.65 44.09 -2.77
CA THR A 788 -6.70 44.62 -3.77
C THR A 788 -6.61 43.70 -4.98
N ASN A 789 -6.83 44.32 -6.13
CA ASN A 789 -6.80 43.72 -7.45
C ASN A 789 -5.47 43.03 -7.75
N GLY A 790 -5.57 41.84 -8.34
CA GLY A 790 -4.69 41.42 -9.42
C GLY A 790 -3.34 40.84 -9.02
N TYR A 791 -3.22 39.53 -9.17
CA TYR A 791 -1.97 38.88 -9.58
C TYR A 791 -1.41 39.60 -10.83
N GLU A 792 -0.29 40.30 -10.72
CA GLU A 792 0.59 40.63 -11.86
C GLU A 792 1.81 39.70 -11.85
N ARG A 793 1.74 38.71 -12.76
CA ARG A 793 2.74 37.75 -13.29
C ARG A 793 3.94 37.31 -12.46
#